data_AF-A0A3A1WXP1-F1
#
_entry.id   AF-A0A3A1WXP1-F1
#
_cell.length_a   1.000
_cell.length_b   1.000
_cell.length_c   1.000
_cell.angle_alpha   90.00
_cell.angle_beta   90.00
_cell.angle_gamma   90.00
#
_symmetry.space_group_name_H-M   'P 1'
#
loop_
_entity.id
_entity.type
_entity.pdbx_description
1 polymer ?
#
loop_
_entity_poly.entity_id
_entity_poly.type
_entity_poly.pdbx_seq_one_letter_code
_entity_poly.pdbx_strand_id
1 'polypeptide(L)'
;MGGGSAFAKGSANEVKTAEPKDPAEPARPSEPKKTAEPEPSTEQSSPANSAQVSKPQQPANSEKDTKNPKTNSEKTEQSTYSASTGILSGNNSQNNNSIPQTLVLASNNGDGSSTEPVYDTEKNYKKVKEDKDQINYEYIKNPNKVTNPFPDVISDDEIADAFKDKKIYIEKIYFKPDATPDNPKPQSELVKNRLLKNVNGKYIIYMVYKNFPNANSALFYVWSGDSVNGTIARDGSIYAGSKSTILDSNVPFTFELNGYKIVNDSKKFIAIDCNKSSFANYLYIKLAYNYSFNTERITFRYVYCYQNQCDERALYGRYTYFSEADAQFHFVDDLQYRAKNPNGVGEGGKLKERGNSDAHLSLTDDEKKKGTLISSVPFHKIEGLNDIPGTQVETTGKAGFYRTDAGDAKSSILSFSNDTDTHNRPTLANLTGKNIPGYVYWDNDIDKPNNKNHEFANDDFTKKQPGNHYLSFAYEMKDGKPVKFLSRKHYYVTFRPIPTRLVVQYKGLDQQVISSKAYVIYAGASSVNSSLSSSASIPEAPERTTIVRMAENKDTSLLSAGAGYLSDGYAYLAPGIYKVDPTAAAPEGYEWAAASTDITNSSTSAKVDIGVNRSDTDSTQKVVTFVLRKKPTPPTPPTPPTPPTPPAPTPEPEPEPEPTPEPEPDIDWDDIPDIDLTPETDFPVKPDESSTVYVSFMVDNAALSAFKQESDQCSSEPKSAEVSTKQEQSYASVQQKRPESKRVSAKSHRLSKTGSTATPILTSAIASLFAGLAGLAESFAATRKRRN
;
A
#
# COMPACT_ATOMS: atom_id res chain seq x y z
N MET A 1 18.41 8.07 60.75
CA MET A 1 17.58 7.63 61.89
C MET A 1 17.29 6.16 61.64
N GLY A 2 18.15 5.25 62.13
CA GLY A 2 17.98 4.55 63.42
C GLY A 2 16.83 3.54 63.27
N GLY A 3 16.97 2.22 63.30
CA GLY A 3 17.96 1.33 63.90
C GLY A 3 17.17 0.26 64.69
N GLY A 4 17.54 -1.01 64.58
CA GLY A 4 17.40 -1.96 65.70
C GLY A 4 16.41 -3.14 65.56
N SER A 5 17.02 -4.34 65.65
CA SER A 5 16.59 -5.56 66.39
C SER A 5 15.39 -6.36 65.87
N ALA A 6 15.45 -7.63 65.42
CA ALA A 6 16.24 -8.84 65.71
C ALA A 6 15.77 -9.69 66.93
N PHE A 7 15.65 -11.00 66.67
CA PHE A 7 15.71 -12.20 67.55
C PHE A 7 14.47 -12.53 68.45
N ALA A 8 14.05 -13.78 68.72
CA ALA A 8 14.46 -15.14 68.34
C ALA A 8 13.44 -16.21 68.84
N LYS A 9 13.64 -17.46 68.36
CA LYS A 9 13.59 -18.78 69.08
C LYS A 9 12.32 -19.67 69.08
N GLY A 10 12.55 -20.93 68.68
CA GLY A 10 12.04 -22.15 69.33
C GLY A 10 11.34 -23.17 68.41
N SER A 11 12.06 -24.12 67.78
CA SER A 11 12.18 -25.57 68.15
C SER A 11 10.96 -26.43 67.74
N ALA A 12 10.99 -27.17 66.61
CA ALA A 12 11.52 -28.53 66.38
C ALA A 12 10.48 -29.66 66.55
N ASN A 13 10.15 -30.38 65.45
CA ASN A 13 10.14 -31.85 65.42
C ASN A 13 10.00 -32.42 63.99
N GLU A 14 10.72 -33.53 63.78
CA GLU A 14 10.88 -34.35 62.57
C GLU A 14 9.57 -35.02 62.09
N VAL A 15 9.45 -35.27 60.77
CA VAL A 15 9.22 -36.61 60.17
C VAL A 15 9.68 -36.58 58.70
N LYS A 16 10.57 -37.52 58.33
CA LYS A 16 11.00 -37.86 56.97
C LYS A 16 9.89 -38.61 56.20
N THR A 17 9.76 -38.37 54.90
CA THR A 17 9.35 -39.41 53.93
C THR A 17 9.76 -39.01 52.50
N ALA A 18 9.90 -40.02 51.66
CA ALA A 18 10.84 -40.12 50.54
C ALA A 18 10.36 -39.49 49.22
N GLU A 19 11.35 -39.28 48.34
CA GLU A 19 11.22 -39.04 46.90
C GLU A 19 10.29 -40.04 46.19
N PRO A 20 9.77 -39.64 45.02
CA PRO A 20 9.88 -40.50 43.86
C PRO A 20 10.62 -39.82 42.71
N LYS A 21 11.64 -40.53 42.23
CA LYS A 21 12.20 -40.43 40.88
C LYS A 21 11.13 -40.79 39.86
N ASP A 22 11.13 -40.08 38.74
CA ASP A 22 10.40 -40.46 37.53
C ASP A 22 11.16 -39.95 36.30
N PRO A 23 10.95 -40.52 35.09
CA PRO A 23 11.88 -41.51 34.60
C PRO A 23 12.47 -41.19 33.22
N ALA A 24 13.30 -42.12 32.77
CA ALA A 24 14.23 -42.06 31.67
C ALA A 24 13.63 -41.82 30.26
N GLU A 25 14.43 -41.06 29.52
CA GLU A 25 14.64 -41.02 28.07
C GLU A 25 14.56 -42.42 27.39
N PRO A 26 13.82 -42.57 26.27
CA PRO A 26 13.96 -43.72 25.42
C PRO A 26 14.98 -43.48 24.30
N ALA A 27 15.84 -44.48 24.17
CA ALA A 27 16.96 -44.56 23.27
C ALA A 27 16.59 -44.61 21.77
N ARG A 28 17.50 -44.03 21.01
CA ARG A 28 17.77 -44.14 19.57
C ARG A 28 17.94 -45.61 19.12
N PRO A 29 17.39 -46.03 17.97
CA PRO A 29 17.84 -47.24 17.29
C PRO A 29 18.96 -46.92 16.30
N SER A 30 19.98 -47.77 16.34
CA SER A 30 21.14 -47.87 15.46
C SER A 30 20.83 -48.44 14.08
N GLU A 31 21.68 -48.07 13.12
CA GLU A 31 21.81 -48.53 11.73
C GLU A 31 21.77 -50.06 11.52
N PRO A 32 21.56 -50.48 10.25
CA PRO A 32 22.37 -51.52 9.64
C PRO A 32 23.16 -51.03 8.41
N LYS A 33 24.39 -51.55 8.29
CA LYS A 33 25.37 -51.36 7.22
C LYS A 33 25.15 -52.31 6.02
N LYS A 34 25.66 -51.85 4.85
CA LYS A 34 26.03 -52.56 3.58
C LYS A 34 24.85 -53.09 2.73
N THR A 35 24.82 -52.89 1.41
CA THR A 35 25.82 -53.35 0.42
C THR A 35 25.64 -52.68 -0.96
N ALA A 36 26.76 -52.49 -1.68
CA ALA A 36 26.99 -52.54 -3.14
C ALA A 36 26.36 -51.53 -4.13
N GLU A 37 27.27 -50.74 -4.74
CA GLU A 37 27.41 -50.33 -6.16
C GLU A 37 26.70 -51.20 -7.23
N PRO A 38 26.39 -50.68 -8.45
CA PRO A 38 27.39 -50.07 -9.35
C PRO A 38 26.97 -48.88 -10.25
N GLU A 39 27.93 -48.00 -10.55
CA GLU A 39 28.07 -47.38 -11.89
C GLU A 39 28.71 -48.42 -12.84
N PRO A 40 28.44 -48.38 -14.16
CA PRO A 40 29.42 -47.71 -15.03
C PRO A 40 28.84 -47.09 -16.31
N SER A 41 29.47 -46.04 -16.84
CA SER A 41 30.29 -46.16 -18.07
C SER A 41 30.70 -44.78 -18.63
N THR A 42 32.01 -44.57 -18.59
CA THR A 42 32.76 -43.66 -19.46
C THR A 42 33.13 -44.45 -20.70
N GLU A 43 32.90 -43.92 -21.90
CA GLU A 43 33.56 -44.38 -23.13
C GLU A 43 34.42 -43.24 -23.69
N GLN A 44 35.74 -43.38 -23.53
CA GLN A 44 36.74 -42.81 -24.42
C GLN A 44 37.01 -43.81 -25.54
N SER A 45 37.08 -43.34 -26.78
CA SER A 45 38.07 -43.84 -27.73
C SER A 45 38.45 -42.77 -28.74
N SER A 46 39.73 -42.40 -28.72
CA SER A 46 40.47 -41.93 -29.91
C SER A 46 40.83 -43.17 -30.76
N PRO A 47 41.26 -43.01 -32.03
CA PRO A 47 42.68 -42.81 -32.26
C PRO A 47 43.04 -41.88 -33.43
N ALA A 48 44.34 -41.60 -33.46
CA ALA A 48 45.07 -40.67 -34.29
C ALA A 48 45.37 -41.17 -35.72
N ASN A 49 45.65 -40.21 -36.63
CA ASN A 49 46.80 -40.18 -37.55
C ASN A 49 46.85 -38.78 -38.20
N SER A 50 47.91 -37.97 -38.02
CA SER A 50 49.21 -37.99 -38.75
C SER A 50 49.02 -37.75 -40.28
N ALA A 51 49.73 -36.90 -41.01
CA ALA A 51 50.86 -36.00 -40.79
C ALA A 51 51.04 -35.09 -42.03
N GLN A 52 52.01 -34.18 -41.93
CA GLN A 52 52.78 -33.48 -42.98
C GLN A 52 52.15 -32.24 -43.66
N VAL A 53 52.69 -31.00 -43.60
CA VAL A 53 54.06 -30.41 -43.73
C VAL A 53 54.31 -29.84 -45.14
N SER A 54 54.62 -28.52 -45.15
CA SER A 54 55.45 -27.74 -46.10
C SER A 54 54.84 -27.06 -47.35
N LYS A 55 54.88 -25.71 -47.26
CA LYS A 55 55.13 -24.64 -48.28
C LYS A 55 56.36 -24.91 -49.19
N PRO A 56 56.81 -24.01 -50.13
CA PRO A 56 56.28 -22.71 -50.67
C PRO A 56 56.47 -22.52 -52.21
N GLN A 57 55.93 -21.43 -52.81
CA GLN A 57 56.70 -20.35 -53.49
C GLN A 57 55.86 -19.42 -54.42
N GLN A 58 56.16 -18.13 -54.25
CA GLN A 58 55.88 -16.86 -54.95
C GLN A 58 56.31 -16.80 -56.45
N PRO A 59 56.28 -15.64 -57.18
CA PRO A 59 55.42 -14.43 -57.19
C PRO A 59 55.18 -13.78 -58.60
N ALA A 60 54.51 -12.61 -58.58
CA ALA A 60 54.87 -11.34 -59.28
C ALA A 60 54.16 -10.87 -60.57
N ASN A 61 53.64 -9.63 -60.48
CA ASN A 61 53.75 -8.45 -61.39
C ASN A 61 52.48 -7.60 -61.22
N SER A 62 52.43 -6.35 -60.74
CA SER A 62 53.18 -5.09 -60.95
C SER A 62 52.65 -4.22 -62.10
N GLU A 63 52.39 -2.94 -61.77
CA GLU A 63 52.26 -1.75 -62.64
C GLU A 63 50.93 -1.59 -63.41
N LYS A 64 50.34 -0.41 -63.65
CA LYS A 64 50.69 1.01 -63.46
C LYS A 64 49.46 1.88 -63.85
N ASP A 65 49.44 3.12 -63.34
CA ASP A 65 48.94 4.38 -63.98
C ASP A 65 47.44 4.47 -64.41
N THR A 66 46.69 5.58 -64.29
CA THR A 66 47.04 6.99 -64.51
C THR A 66 45.91 7.93 -64.05
N LYS A 67 46.30 9.07 -63.46
CA LYS A 67 45.76 10.45 -63.51
C LYS A 67 44.32 10.74 -64.02
N ASN A 68 43.48 11.33 -63.14
CA ASN A 68 42.98 12.75 -63.09
C ASN A 68 43.03 13.61 -64.39
N PRO A 69 42.27 14.73 -64.59
CA PRO A 69 41.43 15.49 -63.63
C PRO A 69 40.19 16.32 -64.17
N LYS A 70 39.53 17.05 -63.24
CA LYS A 70 38.91 18.41 -63.33
C LYS A 70 37.66 18.64 -64.21
N THR A 71 36.60 19.27 -63.65
CA THR A 71 36.35 20.74 -63.71
C THR A 71 35.13 21.20 -62.88
N ASN A 72 35.16 22.50 -62.50
CA ASN A 72 34.27 23.29 -61.64
C ASN A 72 32.92 23.70 -62.26
N SER A 73 31.93 24.04 -61.41
CA SER A 73 31.09 25.28 -61.40
C SER A 73 29.92 25.09 -60.40
N GLU A 74 29.85 25.77 -59.26
CA GLU A 74 29.39 27.14 -58.94
C GLU A 74 27.87 27.41 -59.04
N LYS A 75 27.26 27.62 -57.84
CA LYS A 75 26.05 28.40 -57.46
C LYS A 75 24.67 28.11 -58.08
N THR A 76 23.63 28.01 -57.23
CA THR A 76 22.65 29.09 -56.90
C THR A 76 21.60 28.57 -55.87
N GLU A 77 20.92 29.51 -55.22
CA GLU A 77 20.16 29.49 -53.96
C GLU A 77 18.71 28.93 -53.99
N GLN A 78 18.15 28.84 -52.77
CA GLN A 78 16.74 29.03 -52.34
C GLN A 78 15.72 27.86 -52.35
N SER A 79 15.50 27.34 -51.14
CA SER A 79 14.23 27.29 -50.37
C SER A 79 12.90 27.00 -51.10
N THR A 80 12.24 25.90 -50.71
CA THR A 80 10.80 25.90 -50.32
C THR A 80 10.42 24.61 -49.56
N TYR A 81 9.58 24.78 -48.54
CA TYR A 81 8.88 23.75 -47.76
C TYR A 81 7.93 22.88 -48.60
N SER A 82 7.77 21.60 -48.22
CA SER A 82 6.45 20.93 -48.23
C SER A 82 6.47 19.59 -47.47
N ALA A 83 5.50 19.44 -46.57
CA ALA A 83 5.13 18.20 -45.91
C ALA A 83 4.25 17.34 -46.84
N SER A 84 4.32 16.02 -46.71
CA SER A 84 3.30 15.11 -47.24
C SER A 84 3.30 13.78 -46.49
N THR A 85 2.15 13.52 -45.86
CA THR A 85 1.64 12.22 -45.44
C THR A 85 1.21 11.38 -46.65
N GLY A 86 1.24 10.06 -46.52
CA GLY A 86 0.65 9.14 -47.50
C GLY A 86 0.85 7.66 -47.15
N ILE A 87 -0.23 7.01 -46.69
CA ILE A 87 -0.41 5.56 -46.49
C ILE A 87 -0.74 4.91 -47.84
N LEU A 88 -0.31 3.64 -48.08
CA LEU A 88 -1.11 2.61 -48.78
C LEU A 88 -0.54 1.19 -48.58
N SER A 89 -1.46 0.22 -48.74
CA SER A 89 -1.51 -1.16 -48.22
C SER A 89 -1.14 -2.24 -49.27
N GLY A 90 -0.91 -3.50 -48.87
CA GLY A 90 -1.02 -4.67 -49.76
C GLY A 90 -0.23 -5.98 -49.48
N ASN A 91 -0.82 -6.86 -48.66
CA ASN A 91 -0.90 -8.36 -48.65
C ASN A 91 0.21 -9.37 -49.08
N ASN A 92 0.39 -10.36 -48.17
CA ASN A 92 0.45 -11.85 -48.30
C ASN A 92 1.76 -12.69 -48.52
N SER A 93 2.05 -13.49 -47.47
CA SER A 93 2.31 -14.96 -47.42
C SER A 93 3.74 -15.55 -47.24
N GLN A 94 3.89 -16.24 -46.08
CA GLN A 94 4.63 -17.48 -45.72
C GLN A 94 6.05 -17.80 -46.25
N ASN A 95 7.07 -17.82 -45.35
CA ASN A 95 7.71 -19.02 -44.75
C ASN A 95 9.15 -18.75 -44.21
N ASN A 96 9.40 -19.27 -42.99
CA ASN A 96 10.65 -19.66 -42.30
C ASN A 96 12.03 -19.15 -42.80
N ASN A 97 12.70 -18.32 -42.00
CA ASN A 97 13.92 -18.69 -41.25
C ASN A 97 14.54 -17.48 -40.52
N SER A 98 14.90 -17.70 -39.27
CA SER A 98 15.49 -16.73 -38.34
C SER A 98 16.93 -16.34 -38.72
N ILE A 99 17.16 -15.07 -39.06
CA ILE A 99 18.47 -14.37 -39.07
C ILE A 99 18.23 -12.91 -38.61
N PRO A 100 19.13 -12.28 -37.82
CA PRO A 100 18.83 -11.02 -37.12
C PRO A 100 18.63 -9.84 -38.07
N GLN A 101 17.55 -9.07 -37.87
CA GLN A 101 17.25 -7.89 -38.67
C GLN A 101 18.21 -6.73 -38.37
N THR A 102 18.95 -6.39 -39.41
CA THR A 102 19.68 -5.16 -39.70
C THR A 102 18.82 -3.92 -39.47
N LEU A 103 19.40 -2.87 -38.87
CA LEU A 103 18.82 -1.52 -38.83
C LEU A 103 18.49 -1.06 -40.27
N VAL A 104 17.23 -0.76 -40.55
CA VAL A 104 16.82 -0.03 -41.75
C VAL A 104 16.81 1.46 -41.40
N LEU A 105 17.82 2.17 -41.90
CA LEU A 105 17.87 3.63 -41.93
C LEU A 105 16.83 4.14 -42.93
N ALA A 106 15.88 4.96 -42.46
CA ALA A 106 15.01 5.72 -43.35
C ALA A 106 15.85 6.79 -44.07
N SER A 107 15.97 6.66 -45.39
CA SER A 107 16.63 7.64 -46.26
C SER A 107 15.79 8.91 -46.36
N ASN A 108 16.42 10.06 -46.07
CA ASN A 108 16.09 11.33 -46.70
C ASN A 108 17.37 11.89 -47.31
N ASN A 109 17.31 12.17 -48.62
CA ASN A 109 18.43 12.62 -49.45
C ASN A 109 18.97 13.99 -48.99
N GLY A 110 20.29 14.08 -48.86
CA GLY A 110 21.01 15.34 -48.68
C GLY A 110 22.50 15.13 -48.34
N ASP A 111 23.33 15.04 -49.38
CA ASP A 111 24.79 15.23 -49.39
C ASP A 111 25.69 14.32 -48.49
N GLY A 112 26.08 13.17 -49.05
CA GLY A 112 27.46 13.06 -49.51
C GLY A 112 28.61 12.93 -48.50
N SER A 113 28.41 12.48 -47.26
CA SER A 113 29.49 11.81 -46.50
C SER A 113 28.91 10.73 -45.58
N SER A 114 28.76 9.51 -46.11
CA SER A 114 28.57 8.32 -45.29
C SER A 114 29.88 8.01 -44.55
N THR A 115 30.20 8.79 -43.52
CA THR A 115 31.20 8.37 -42.54
C THR A 115 30.57 7.26 -41.71
N GLU A 116 31.08 6.03 -41.83
CA GLU A 116 30.72 4.95 -40.92
C GLU A 116 30.84 5.44 -39.47
N PRO A 117 29.91 5.06 -38.59
CA PRO A 117 29.95 5.49 -37.20
C PRO A 117 31.25 4.99 -36.54
N VAL A 118 31.94 5.90 -35.87
CA VAL A 118 33.20 5.61 -35.18
C VAL A 118 32.91 5.43 -33.70
N TYR A 119 33.15 4.23 -33.19
CA TYR A 119 33.09 3.92 -31.77
C TYR A 119 34.46 3.49 -31.26
N ASP A 120 34.63 3.53 -29.94
CA ASP A 120 35.77 2.87 -29.34
C ASP A 120 35.65 1.35 -29.50
N THR A 121 36.79 0.67 -29.40
CA THR A 121 36.90 -0.78 -29.49
C THR A 121 37.71 -1.31 -28.30
N GLU A 122 37.86 -2.62 -28.18
CA GLU A 122 38.71 -3.22 -27.16
C GLU A 122 40.13 -2.64 -27.13
N LYS A 123 40.69 -2.26 -28.29
CA LYS A 123 42.02 -1.66 -28.41
C LYS A 123 42.17 -0.34 -27.66
N ASN A 124 41.06 0.34 -27.37
CA ASN A 124 41.03 1.59 -26.62
C ASN A 124 41.07 1.38 -25.11
N TYR A 125 40.95 0.13 -24.62
CA TYR A 125 40.83 -0.17 -23.19
C TYR A 125 41.79 -1.27 -22.78
N LYS A 126 42.96 -0.87 -22.30
CA LYS A 126 43.97 -1.81 -21.80
C LYS A 126 43.70 -2.13 -20.34
N LYS A 127 43.34 -3.39 -20.04
CA LYS A 127 43.19 -3.85 -18.65
C LYS A 127 44.55 -3.89 -17.97
N VAL A 128 44.72 -3.09 -16.91
CA VAL A 128 45.98 -2.95 -16.16
C VAL A 128 45.99 -3.86 -14.93
N LYS A 129 44.84 -3.99 -14.26
CA LYS A 129 44.68 -4.82 -13.07
C LYS A 129 43.25 -5.34 -12.98
N GLU A 130 43.09 -6.55 -12.48
CA GLU A 130 41.81 -7.09 -12.05
C GLU A 130 42.00 -7.88 -10.77
N ASP A 131 41.14 -7.62 -9.78
CA ASP A 131 41.03 -8.45 -8.59
C ASP A 131 39.56 -8.85 -8.38
N LYS A 132 39.25 -9.40 -7.19
CA LYS A 132 37.91 -9.91 -6.90
C LYS A 132 36.85 -8.80 -6.86
N ASP A 133 37.22 -7.57 -6.53
CA ASP A 133 36.29 -6.46 -6.31
C ASP A 133 36.42 -5.34 -7.37
N GLN A 134 37.52 -5.29 -8.11
CA GLN A 134 37.84 -4.16 -9.01
C GLN A 134 38.45 -4.58 -10.35
N ILE A 135 38.16 -3.79 -11.40
CA ILE A 135 38.89 -3.81 -12.68
C ILE A 135 39.41 -2.41 -13.00
N ASN A 136 40.69 -2.32 -13.34
CA ASN A 136 41.36 -1.08 -13.76
C ASN A 136 41.71 -1.14 -15.24
N TYR A 137 41.34 -0.09 -15.97
CA TYR A 137 41.69 0.12 -17.37
C TYR A 137 42.54 1.37 -17.52
N GLU A 138 43.44 1.34 -18.50
CA GLU A 138 44.10 2.51 -19.08
C GLU A 138 43.42 2.78 -20.43
N TYR A 139 42.94 4.01 -20.63
CA TYR A 139 42.32 4.43 -21.88
C TYR A 139 43.37 4.82 -22.92
N ILE A 140 43.31 4.18 -24.08
CA ILE A 140 44.14 4.49 -25.24
C ILE A 140 43.29 5.33 -26.21
N LYS A 141 43.70 6.58 -26.41
CA LYS A 141 43.01 7.57 -27.24
C LYS A 141 42.60 7.01 -28.61
N ASN A 142 41.32 7.16 -28.93
CA ASN A 142 40.86 7.08 -30.31
C ASN A 142 41.23 8.37 -31.05
N PRO A 143 42.01 8.31 -32.15
CA PRO A 143 42.40 9.50 -32.89
C PRO A 143 41.22 10.14 -33.65
N ASN A 144 40.17 9.36 -33.92
CA ASN A 144 39.00 9.78 -34.67
C ASN A 144 37.91 10.31 -33.73
N LYS A 145 37.08 11.25 -34.23
CA LYS A 145 35.90 11.72 -33.49
C LYS A 145 34.92 10.58 -33.30
N VAL A 146 34.50 10.34 -32.07
CA VAL A 146 33.54 9.30 -31.72
C VAL A 146 32.14 9.77 -32.10
N THR A 147 31.40 8.93 -32.82
CA THR A 147 29.99 9.14 -33.16
C THR A 147 29.13 8.98 -31.91
N ASN A 148 28.11 9.84 -31.75
CA ASN A 148 27.16 9.74 -30.65
C ASN A 148 26.45 8.38 -30.67
N PRO A 149 26.60 7.53 -29.63
CA PRO A 149 26.05 6.18 -29.62
C PRO A 149 24.57 6.12 -29.20
N PHE A 150 23.95 7.25 -28.83
CA PHE A 150 22.54 7.33 -28.41
C PHE A 150 21.84 8.63 -28.84
N PRO A 151 21.87 8.99 -30.15
CA PRO A 151 21.32 10.25 -30.65
C PRO A 151 19.80 10.38 -30.42
N ASP A 152 19.08 9.26 -30.34
CA ASP A 152 17.64 9.22 -30.06
C ASP A 152 17.29 9.63 -28.61
N VAL A 153 18.28 9.60 -27.70
CA VAL A 153 18.10 9.95 -26.28
C VAL A 153 18.66 11.33 -25.98
N ILE A 154 19.86 11.62 -26.48
CA ILE A 154 20.51 12.93 -26.39
C ILE A 154 21.03 13.25 -27.80
N SER A 155 20.35 14.15 -28.51
CA SER A 155 20.68 14.46 -29.90
C SER A 155 21.93 15.33 -30.01
N ASP A 156 22.56 15.34 -31.17
CA ASP A 156 23.74 16.18 -31.43
C ASP A 156 23.41 17.68 -31.33
N ASP A 157 22.19 18.08 -31.71
CA ASP A 157 21.70 19.46 -31.54
C ASP A 157 21.58 19.82 -30.06
N GLU A 158 21.03 18.92 -29.23
CA GLU A 158 20.93 19.12 -27.78
C GLU A 158 22.33 19.27 -27.16
N ILE A 159 23.30 18.48 -27.61
CA ILE A 159 24.71 18.56 -27.19
C ILE A 159 25.30 19.91 -27.58
N ALA A 160 25.13 20.30 -28.84
CA ALA A 160 25.66 21.56 -29.36
C ALA A 160 25.10 22.77 -28.60
N ASP A 161 23.80 22.78 -28.32
CA ASP A 161 23.15 23.87 -27.60
C ASP A 161 23.54 23.92 -26.13
N ALA A 162 23.51 22.79 -25.42
CA ALA A 162 23.92 22.74 -24.01
C ALA A 162 25.35 23.25 -23.77
N PHE A 163 26.28 22.92 -24.67
CA PHE A 163 27.69 23.25 -24.50
C PHE A 163 28.07 24.65 -25.01
N LYS A 164 27.19 25.32 -25.77
CA LYS A 164 27.25 26.78 -26.00
C LYS A 164 26.96 27.55 -24.72
N ASP A 165 26.00 27.08 -23.92
CA ASP A 165 25.57 27.68 -22.63
C ASP A 165 26.52 27.38 -21.45
N LYS A 166 27.79 27.06 -21.73
CA LYS A 166 28.83 26.74 -20.74
C LYS A 166 28.51 25.53 -19.84
N LYS A 167 27.48 24.71 -20.12
CA LYS A 167 27.32 23.41 -19.45
C LYS A 167 28.53 22.52 -19.77
N ILE A 168 28.89 21.68 -18.80
CA ILE A 168 30.01 20.73 -18.94
C ILE A 168 29.54 19.28 -19.14
N TYR A 169 28.27 18.99 -18.86
CA TYR A 169 27.64 17.70 -19.12
C TYR A 169 26.12 17.82 -19.36
N ILE A 170 25.57 16.77 -19.96
CA ILE A 170 24.12 16.49 -20.05
C ILE A 170 23.91 15.10 -19.45
N GLU A 171 22.84 14.94 -18.67
CA GLU A 171 22.47 13.66 -18.07
C GLU A 171 20.97 13.40 -18.21
N LYS A 172 20.60 12.17 -18.59
CA LYS A 172 19.23 11.70 -18.56
C LYS A 172 19.17 10.29 -17.99
N ILE A 173 18.25 10.08 -17.04
CA ILE A 173 18.01 8.78 -16.42
C ILE A 173 16.66 8.26 -16.89
N TYR A 174 16.66 7.04 -17.42
CA TYR A 174 15.46 6.35 -17.87
C TYR A 174 15.23 5.08 -17.06
N PHE A 175 13.97 4.70 -16.91
CA PHE A 175 13.59 3.37 -16.48
C PHE A 175 13.01 2.62 -17.67
N LYS A 176 13.47 1.40 -17.90
CA LYS A 176 12.94 0.50 -18.92
C LYS A 176 12.35 -0.73 -18.21
N PRO A 177 11.03 -0.91 -18.20
CA PRO A 177 10.43 -2.14 -17.68
C PRO A 177 10.95 -3.37 -18.42
N ASP A 178 10.97 -4.52 -17.75
CA ASP A 178 11.16 -5.80 -18.42
C ASP A 178 9.96 -6.13 -19.32
N ALA A 179 10.20 -6.86 -20.41
CA ALA A 179 9.13 -7.29 -21.30
C ALA A 179 8.22 -8.31 -20.60
N THR A 180 6.90 -8.13 -20.76
CA THR A 180 5.88 -9.07 -20.27
C THR A 180 5.08 -9.61 -21.46
N PRO A 181 4.29 -10.71 -21.30
CA PRO A 181 3.40 -11.18 -22.35
C PRO A 181 2.45 -10.08 -22.86
N ASP A 182 1.91 -9.26 -21.96
CA ASP A 182 0.98 -8.18 -22.30
C ASP A 182 1.70 -6.92 -22.85
N ASN A 183 3.00 -6.79 -22.60
CA ASN A 183 3.83 -5.69 -23.10
C ASN A 183 5.22 -6.21 -23.53
N PRO A 184 5.32 -6.83 -24.73
CA PRO A 184 6.56 -7.45 -25.18
C PRO A 184 7.64 -6.43 -25.59
N LYS A 185 7.28 -5.16 -25.77
CA LYS A 185 8.19 -4.07 -26.19
C LYS A 185 7.99 -2.82 -25.32
N PRO A 186 8.34 -2.89 -24.03
CA PRO A 186 8.14 -1.77 -23.12
C PRO A 186 9.00 -0.57 -23.52
N GLN A 187 8.37 0.60 -23.49
CA GLN A 187 9.04 1.87 -23.76
C GLN A 187 9.83 2.33 -22.53
N SER A 188 10.94 3.04 -22.77
CA SER A 188 11.70 3.68 -21.70
C SER A 188 11.00 4.97 -21.27
N GLU A 189 10.90 5.18 -19.96
CA GLU A 189 10.33 6.39 -19.36
C GLU A 189 11.41 7.22 -18.69
N LEU A 190 11.37 8.54 -18.88
CA LEU A 190 12.30 9.46 -18.22
C LEU A 190 11.99 9.51 -16.71
N VAL A 191 13.01 9.29 -15.89
CA VAL A 191 12.93 9.31 -14.44
C VAL A 191 13.09 10.74 -13.95
N LYS A 192 12.00 11.34 -13.46
CA LYS A 192 11.95 12.75 -13.00
C LYS A 192 12.06 12.91 -11.49
N ASN A 193 11.84 11.85 -10.73
CA ASN A 193 11.86 11.83 -9.28
C ASN A 193 12.71 10.67 -8.76
N ARG A 194 13.02 10.66 -7.46
CA ARG A 194 13.85 9.61 -6.83
C ARG A 194 13.03 8.41 -6.37
N LEU A 195 11.99 8.05 -7.12
CA LEU A 195 11.05 7.01 -6.75
C LEU A 195 11.28 5.72 -7.52
N LEU A 196 11.16 4.62 -6.80
CA LEU A 196 11.21 3.29 -7.35
C LEU A 196 9.94 2.94 -8.12
N LYS A 197 10.08 1.98 -9.04
CA LYS A 197 9.01 1.53 -9.93
C LYS A 197 8.52 0.17 -9.46
N ASN A 198 7.21 -0.05 -9.48
CA ASN A 198 6.62 -1.29 -8.95
C ASN A 198 6.66 -2.46 -9.95
N VAL A 199 7.64 -2.47 -10.87
CA VAL A 199 7.85 -3.51 -11.89
C VAL A 199 9.34 -3.79 -12.06
N ASN A 200 9.70 -5.01 -12.47
CA ASN A 200 11.10 -5.31 -12.81
C ASN A 200 11.52 -4.51 -14.05
N GLY A 201 12.82 -4.24 -14.16
CA GLY A 201 13.35 -3.51 -15.30
C GLY A 201 14.78 -3.08 -15.11
N LYS A 202 15.15 -1.98 -15.76
CA LYS A 202 16.50 -1.43 -15.71
C LYS A 202 16.48 0.09 -15.60
N TYR A 203 17.33 0.63 -14.74
CA TYR A 203 17.66 2.05 -14.77
C TYR A 203 18.82 2.27 -15.73
N ILE A 204 18.64 3.17 -16.70
CA ILE A 204 19.63 3.47 -17.73
C ILE A 204 20.00 4.95 -17.64
N ILE A 205 21.26 5.23 -17.36
CA ILE A 205 21.81 6.58 -17.25
C ILE A 205 22.60 6.85 -18.52
N TYR A 206 22.20 7.88 -19.26
CA TYR A 206 22.89 8.40 -20.44
C TYR A 206 23.53 9.73 -20.07
N MET A 207 24.83 9.86 -20.36
CA MET A 207 25.57 11.09 -20.10
C MET A 207 26.45 11.45 -21.29
N VAL A 208 26.49 12.75 -21.59
CA VAL A 208 27.44 13.34 -22.53
C VAL A 208 28.26 14.36 -21.77
N TYR A 209 29.57 14.21 -21.77
CA TYR A 209 30.48 15.14 -21.09
C TYR A 209 31.33 15.89 -22.12
N LYS A 210 31.48 17.20 -21.91
CA LYS A 210 32.28 18.07 -22.76
C LYS A 210 33.76 17.76 -22.56
N ASN A 211 34.45 17.39 -23.63
CA ASN A 211 35.89 17.19 -23.55
C ASN A 211 36.63 18.53 -23.46
N PHE A 212 37.71 18.56 -22.68
CA PHE A 212 38.58 19.72 -22.55
C PHE A 212 39.97 19.36 -23.09
N PRO A 213 40.25 19.67 -24.37
CA PRO A 213 41.43 19.15 -25.09
C PRO A 213 42.78 19.60 -24.53
N ASN A 214 42.83 20.61 -23.65
CA ASN A 214 44.06 21.18 -23.10
C ASN A 214 44.48 20.56 -21.75
N ALA A 215 43.76 19.53 -21.26
CA ALA A 215 43.99 18.96 -19.94
C ALA A 215 44.01 17.43 -19.99
N ASN A 216 45.23 16.90 -19.93
CA ASN A 216 45.57 15.55 -20.35
C ASN A 216 45.33 14.46 -19.28
N SER A 217 44.38 14.63 -18.37
CA SER A 217 44.08 13.59 -17.39
C SER A 217 42.62 13.60 -16.95
N ALA A 218 42.00 12.42 -16.95
CA ALA A 218 40.70 12.19 -16.36
C ALA A 218 40.67 10.80 -15.71
N LEU A 219 39.91 10.69 -14.64
CA LEU A 219 39.69 9.42 -13.93
C LEU A 219 38.20 9.14 -13.91
N PHE A 220 37.82 7.95 -14.35
CA PHE A 220 36.45 7.49 -14.26
C PHE A 220 36.34 6.38 -13.24
N TYR A 221 35.34 6.50 -12.38
CA TYR A 221 35.04 5.53 -11.34
C TYR A 221 33.56 5.17 -11.42
N VAL A 222 33.26 3.89 -11.58
CA VAL A 222 31.88 3.39 -11.57
C VAL A 222 31.77 2.26 -10.59
N TRP A 223 30.78 2.35 -9.71
CA TRP A 223 30.45 1.30 -8.78
C TRP A 223 29.26 0.49 -9.29
N SER A 224 29.18 -0.75 -8.83
CA SER A 224 27.90 -1.45 -8.81
C SER A 224 26.87 -0.65 -8.01
N GLY A 225 25.60 -0.87 -8.31
CA GLY A 225 24.55 -0.23 -7.52
C GLY A 225 24.50 -0.85 -6.13
N ASP A 226 24.21 -0.08 -5.11
CA ASP A 226 24.00 -0.59 -3.75
C ASP A 226 22.50 -0.74 -3.52
N SER A 227 21.99 -1.97 -3.42
CA SER A 227 20.60 -2.22 -3.01
C SER A 227 20.51 -2.56 -1.54
N VAL A 228 19.50 -2.02 -0.87
CA VAL A 228 19.16 -2.36 0.50
C VAL A 228 17.73 -2.89 0.51
N ASN A 229 17.64 -4.16 0.82
CA ASN A 229 16.38 -4.88 0.97
C ASN A 229 16.36 -5.45 2.37
N GLY A 230 15.20 -5.75 2.89
CA GLY A 230 15.12 -6.60 4.07
C GLY A 230 14.23 -7.79 3.86
N THR A 231 14.12 -8.57 4.91
CA THR A 231 13.37 -9.81 4.90
C THR A 231 11.89 -9.51 4.68
N ILE A 232 11.27 -10.32 3.81
CA ILE A 232 9.83 -10.38 3.56
C ILE A 232 9.32 -11.65 4.27
N ALA A 233 8.26 -11.52 5.05
CA ALA A 233 7.60 -12.64 5.71
C ALA A 233 6.70 -13.40 4.72
N ARG A 234 6.35 -14.65 5.02
CA ARG A 234 5.56 -15.51 4.11
C ARG A 234 4.15 -15.00 3.85
N ASP A 235 3.61 -14.16 4.73
CA ASP A 235 2.31 -13.50 4.57
C ASP A 235 2.39 -12.12 3.90
N GLY A 236 3.58 -11.74 3.40
CA GLY A 236 3.80 -10.47 2.72
C GLY A 236 4.06 -9.29 3.66
N SER A 237 3.99 -9.52 4.97
CA SER A 237 4.44 -8.56 5.97
C SER A 237 5.95 -8.33 5.85
N ILE A 238 6.42 -7.21 6.36
CA ILE A 238 7.85 -6.87 6.34
C ILE A 238 8.39 -6.80 7.76
N TYR A 239 9.68 -7.07 7.91
CA TYR A 239 10.36 -6.82 9.18
C TYR A 239 10.91 -5.39 9.21
N ALA A 240 10.74 -4.73 10.36
CA ALA A 240 11.40 -3.47 10.65
C ALA A 240 12.93 -3.58 10.45
N GLY A 241 13.55 -2.49 10.01
CA GLY A 241 14.97 -2.43 9.71
C GLY A 241 15.86 -2.66 10.92
N SER A 242 16.77 -3.64 10.79
CA SER A 242 17.81 -3.97 11.76
C SER A 242 18.91 -4.76 11.06
N LYS A 243 20.05 -4.93 11.74
CA LYS A 243 21.18 -5.73 11.22
C LYS A 243 20.81 -7.18 10.87
N SER A 244 19.81 -7.78 11.52
CA SER A 244 19.40 -9.18 11.26
C SER A 244 18.31 -9.32 10.19
N THR A 245 17.65 -8.21 9.85
CA THR A 245 16.52 -8.19 8.91
C THR A 245 16.87 -7.55 7.58
N ILE A 246 17.98 -6.81 7.50
CA ILE A 246 18.47 -6.14 6.30
C ILE A 246 19.56 -6.94 5.58
N LEU A 247 19.49 -6.91 4.26
CA LEU A 247 20.44 -7.49 3.32
C LEU A 247 20.86 -6.40 2.32
N ASP A 248 22.13 -6.01 2.41
CA ASP A 248 22.77 -5.17 1.40
C ASP A 248 23.29 -6.06 0.26
N SER A 249 23.10 -5.62 -0.97
CA SER A 249 23.62 -6.36 -2.13
C SER A 249 24.03 -5.46 -3.28
N ASN A 250 25.12 -5.84 -3.94
CA ASN A 250 25.59 -5.17 -5.14
C ASN A 250 24.72 -5.55 -6.33
N VAL A 251 24.10 -4.53 -6.91
CA VAL A 251 23.32 -4.58 -8.13
C VAL A 251 24.27 -4.55 -9.32
N PRO A 252 24.24 -5.58 -10.18
CA PRO A 252 25.13 -5.64 -11.32
C PRO A 252 24.75 -4.57 -12.35
N PHE A 253 25.74 -4.14 -13.11
CA PHE A 253 25.57 -3.11 -14.13
C PHE A 253 26.34 -3.41 -15.40
N THR A 254 25.83 -2.85 -16.49
CA THR A 254 26.52 -2.76 -17.78
C THR A 254 27.03 -1.34 -17.94
N PHE A 255 28.27 -1.20 -18.38
CA PHE A 255 28.90 0.09 -18.63
C PHE A 255 29.44 0.13 -20.06
N GLU A 256 28.93 1.10 -20.81
CA GLU A 256 29.38 1.43 -22.16
C GLU A 256 30.04 2.83 -22.14
N LEU A 257 31.20 2.94 -22.75
CA LEU A 257 31.96 4.18 -22.91
C LEU A 257 32.29 4.35 -24.39
N ASN A 258 31.89 5.49 -24.97
CA ASN A 258 32.11 5.83 -26.38
C ASN A 258 31.62 4.73 -27.35
N GLY A 259 30.46 4.14 -27.04
CA GLY A 259 29.85 3.05 -27.82
C GLY A 259 30.45 1.66 -27.58
N TYR A 260 31.57 1.55 -26.85
CA TYR A 260 32.15 0.26 -26.49
C TYR A 260 31.67 -0.23 -25.13
N LYS A 261 31.26 -1.49 -25.05
CA LYS A 261 30.85 -2.12 -23.80
C LYS A 261 32.07 -2.59 -23.00
N ILE A 262 32.39 -1.86 -21.94
CA ILE A 262 33.54 -2.11 -21.05
C ILE A 262 33.30 -3.36 -20.20
N VAL A 263 32.11 -3.43 -19.59
CA VAL A 263 31.67 -4.57 -18.80
C VAL A 263 30.17 -4.80 -18.99
N ASN A 264 29.78 -6.06 -18.84
CA ASN A 264 28.40 -6.49 -18.90
C ASN A 264 28.03 -7.23 -17.61
N ASP A 265 26.93 -6.82 -16.97
CA ASP A 265 26.41 -7.46 -15.75
C ASP A 265 27.46 -7.63 -14.63
N SER A 266 28.35 -6.65 -14.47
CA SER A 266 29.45 -6.69 -13.51
C SER A 266 29.00 -6.18 -12.14
N LYS A 267 29.52 -6.79 -11.07
CA LYS A 267 29.42 -6.26 -9.69
C LYS A 267 30.70 -5.56 -9.22
N LYS A 268 31.77 -5.61 -10.03
CA LYS A 268 33.07 -5.04 -9.69
C LYS A 268 33.07 -3.53 -9.90
N PHE A 269 33.79 -2.85 -9.03
CA PHE A 269 34.15 -1.45 -9.24
C PHE A 269 35.04 -1.31 -10.48
N ILE A 270 34.74 -0.33 -11.33
CA ILE A 270 35.48 -0.08 -12.56
C ILE A 270 36.19 1.27 -12.44
N ALA A 271 37.51 1.26 -12.60
CA ALA A 271 38.31 2.46 -12.71
C ALA A 271 38.91 2.56 -14.11
N ILE A 272 38.76 3.71 -14.77
CA ILE A 272 39.39 3.98 -16.06
C ILE A 272 40.29 5.20 -15.92
N ASP A 273 41.58 4.97 -16.10
CA ASP A 273 42.58 6.01 -16.15
C ASP A 273 42.75 6.52 -17.58
N CYS A 274 42.39 7.79 -17.81
CA CYS A 274 42.57 8.49 -19.08
C CYS A 274 43.78 9.42 -19.05
N ASN A 275 44.67 9.28 -18.07
CA ASN A 275 45.96 9.97 -18.00
C ASN A 275 46.70 9.83 -19.33
N LYS A 276 47.03 10.96 -19.96
CA LYS A 276 47.74 11.12 -21.25
C LYS A 276 46.89 10.84 -22.51
N SER A 277 45.58 10.64 -22.38
CA SER A 277 44.67 10.41 -23.50
C SER A 277 43.54 11.44 -23.51
N SER A 278 43.62 12.44 -24.39
CA SER A 278 42.48 13.33 -24.65
C SER A 278 41.46 12.64 -25.56
N PHE A 279 40.17 12.75 -25.26
CA PHE A 279 39.13 12.30 -26.21
C PHE A 279 39.15 13.16 -27.48
N ALA A 280 38.59 12.68 -28.58
CA ALA A 280 38.61 13.41 -29.85
C ALA A 280 37.53 14.51 -29.95
N ASN A 281 36.39 14.33 -29.30
CA ASN A 281 35.25 15.26 -29.33
C ASN A 281 34.48 15.28 -28.00
N TYR A 282 33.57 14.34 -27.75
CA TYR A 282 32.80 14.24 -26.52
C TYR A 282 33.04 12.89 -25.84
N LEU A 283 32.67 12.79 -24.58
CA LEU A 283 32.65 11.52 -23.86
C LEU A 283 31.20 11.07 -23.72
N TYR A 284 30.90 9.87 -24.22
CA TYR A 284 29.56 9.29 -24.15
C TYR A 284 29.56 8.14 -23.16
N ILE A 285 28.78 8.26 -22.09
CA ILE A 285 28.69 7.25 -21.04
C ILE A 285 27.26 6.72 -21.00
N LYS A 286 27.15 5.40 -20.92
CA LYS A 286 25.88 4.73 -20.66
C LYS A 286 26.06 3.67 -19.58
N LEU A 287 25.28 3.81 -18.51
CA LEU A 287 25.23 2.86 -17.40
C LEU A 287 23.84 2.23 -17.37
N ALA A 288 23.76 0.92 -17.22
CA ALA A 288 22.48 0.22 -17.08
C ALA A 288 22.54 -0.70 -15.85
N TYR A 289 21.64 -0.48 -14.89
CA TYR A 289 21.53 -1.25 -13.66
C TYR A 289 20.25 -2.10 -13.70
N ASN A 290 20.39 -3.41 -13.45
CA ASN A 290 19.22 -4.29 -13.33
C ASN A 290 18.45 -3.97 -12.04
N TYR A 291 17.13 -4.00 -12.10
CA TYR A 291 16.26 -3.62 -10.99
C TYR A 291 15.13 -4.62 -10.83
N SER A 292 14.91 -5.05 -9.60
CA SER A 292 13.75 -5.86 -9.22
C SER A 292 12.74 -5.01 -8.44
N PHE A 293 11.45 -5.18 -8.70
CA PHE A 293 10.38 -4.37 -8.07
C PHE A 293 10.35 -4.45 -6.54
N ASN A 294 10.89 -5.52 -5.96
CA ASN A 294 11.01 -5.72 -4.51
C ASN A 294 12.31 -5.15 -3.94
N THR A 295 13.04 -4.35 -4.73
CA THR A 295 14.12 -3.53 -4.23
C THR A 295 13.53 -2.31 -3.56
N GLU A 296 13.96 -2.01 -2.33
CA GLU A 296 13.31 -0.97 -1.50
C GLU A 296 14.12 0.31 -1.43
N ARG A 297 15.43 0.17 -1.59
CA ARG A 297 16.33 1.29 -1.82
C ARG A 297 17.44 0.84 -2.75
N ILE A 298 17.77 1.67 -3.73
CA ILE A 298 18.93 1.46 -4.60
C ILE A 298 19.72 2.75 -4.74
N THR A 299 21.05 2.66 -4.69
CA THR A 299 21.95 3.79 -4.90
C THR A 299 22.86 3.52 -6.09
N PHE A 300 22.89 4.41 -7.06
CA PHE A 300 23.87 4.39 -8.14
C PHE A 300 25.00 5.36 -7.83
N ARG A 301 26.25 4.96 -8.08
CA ARG A 301 27.42 5.81 -7.86
C ARG A 301 28.37 5.77 -9.06
N TYR A 302 28.77 6.94 -9.50
CA TYR A 302 29.86 7.14 -10.45
C TYR A 302 30.51 8.49 -10.26
N VAL A 303 31.77 8.59 -10.66
CA VAL A 303 32.56 9.80 -10.58
C VAL A 303 33.39 9.95 -11.85
N TYR A 304 33.35 11.14 -12.44
CA TYR A 304 34.30 11.59 -13.45
C TYR A 304 35.11 12.74 -12.85
N CYS A 305 36.41 12.55 -12.67
CA CYS A 305 37.33 13.59 -12.19
C CYS A 305 38.15 14.15 -13.35
N TYR A 306 38.36 15.46 -13.33
CA TYR A 306 39.10 16.21 -14.34
C TYR A 306 40.49 16.59 -13.80
N GLN A 307 41.54 16.48 -14.60
CA GLN A 307 42.94 16.75 -14.19
C GLN A 307 43.45 15.90 -13.02
N ASN A 308 42.92 14.70 -12.80
CA ASN A 308 43.12 13.92 -11.57
C ASN A 308 42.70 14.66 -10.29
N GLN A 309 41.93 15.75 -10.42
CA GLN A 309 41.32 16.47 -9.32
C GLN A 309 39.82 16.20 -9.36
N CYS A 310 39.28 15.77 -8.22
CA CYS A 310 37.84 15.68 -8.04
C CYS A 310 37.36 17.01 -7.46
N ASP A 311 37.55 18.10 -8.22
CA ASP A 311 37.17 19.46 -7.87
C ASP A 311 35.74 19.79 -8.33
N GLU A 312 35.37 21.08 -8.37
CA GLU A 312 34.05 21.55 -8.81
C GLU A 312 33.67 21.15 -10.26
N ARG A 313 34.63 20.69 -11.08
CA ARG A 313 34.38 20.21 -12.45
C ARG A 313 34.10 18.72 -12.51
N ALA A 314 34.25 18.01 -11.39
CA ALA A 314 33.95 16.59 -11.32
C ALA A 314 32.44 16.35 -11.44
N LEU A 315 32.07 15.35 -12.24
CA LEU A 315 30.71 14.83 -12.20
C LEU A 315 30.63 13.81 -11.08
N TYR A 316 29.87 14.12 -10.03
CA TYR A 316 29.61 13.20 -8.93
C TYR A 316 28.16 12.74 -8.97
N GLY A 317 27.93 11.56 -9.55
CA GLY A 317 26.62 10.92 -9.56
C GLY A 317 26.46 10.08 -8.31
N ARG A 318 25.57 10.49 -7.39
CA ARG A 318 25.08 9.64 -6.30
C ARG A 318 23.57 9.78 -6.19
N TYR A 319 22.86 8.82 -6.77
CA TYR A 319 21.40 8.81 -6.81
C TYR A 319 20.84 7.68 -5.99
N THR A 320 20.20 8.02 -4.87
CA THR A 320 19.44 7.08 -4.06
C THR A 320 17.97 7.18 -4.42
N TYR A 321 17.39 6.05 -4.79
CA TYR A 321 15.97 5.88 -5.05
C TYR A 321 15.36 5.03 -3.94
N PHE A 322 14.11 5.34 -3.58
CA PHE A 322 13.36 4.64 -2.53
C PHE A 322 11.87 4.54 -2.88
N SER A 323 11.16 3.71 -2.12
CA SER A 323 9.71 3.57 -2.24
C SER A 323 8.98 4.66 -1.45
N GLU A 324 7.83 5.07 -1.99
CA GLU A 324 6.87 5.94 -1.30
C GLU A 324 5.64 5.14 -0.88
N ALA A 325 5.05 5.55 0.24
CA ALA A 325 3.82 4.98 0.77
C ALA A 325 2.82 6.07 1.14
N ASP A 326 1.53 5.74 1.07
CA ASP A 326 0.42 6.56 1.55
C ASP A 326 -0.62 5.71 2.31
N ALA A 327 -1.59 6.39 2.91
CA ALA A 327 -2.72 5.77 3.56
C ALA A 327 -4.03 6.44 3.16
N GLN A 328 -5.09 5.64 3.09
CA GLN A 328 -6.47 6.08 2.92
C GLN A 328 -7.28 5.77 4.16
N PHE A 329 -8.09 6.74 4.58
CA PHE A 329 -9.06 6.61 5.66
C PHE A 329 -10.46 6.68 5.06
N HIS A 330 -11.13 5.54 5.13
CA HIS A 330 -12.49 5.30 4.68
C HIS A 330 -13.47 5.58 5.81
N PHE A 331 -14.67 6.05 5.47
CA PHE A 331 -15.72 6.38 6.43
C PHE A 331 -16.92 5.49 6.16
N VAL A 332 -17.17 4.53 7.04
CA VAL A 332 -18.07 3.41 6.75
C VAL A 332 -19.13 3.21 7.82
N ASP A 333 -20.23 2.56 7.47
CA ASP A 333 -21.20 2.11 8.47
C ASP A 333 -20.61 0.94 9.28
N ASP A 334 -20.72 1.02 10.61
CA ASP A 334 -20.13 0.02 11.51
C ASP A 334 -20.80 -1.37 11.41
N LEU A 335 -22.10 -1.48 11.09
CA LEU A 335 -22.70 -2.82 10.86
C LEU A 335 -22.12 -3.45 9.60
N GLN A 336 -21.97 -2.66 8.54
CA GLN A 336 -21.37 -3.14 7.29
C GLN A 336 -19.92 -3.55 7.53
N TYR A 337 -19.14 -2.74 8.27
CA TYR A 337 -17.77 -3.09 8.63
C TYR A 337 -17.72 -4.43 9.38
N ARG A 338 -18.52 -4.61 10.42
CA ARG A 338 -18.54 -5.86 11.22
C ARG A 338 -19.01 -7.07 10.41
N ALA A 339 -19.98 -6.89 9.52
CA ALA A 339 -20.48 -7.95 8.65
C ALA A 339 -19.44 -8.38 7.60
N LYS A 340 -18.67 -7.42 7.05
CA LYS A 340 -17.64 -7.67 6.03
C LYS A 340 -16.27 -8.03 6.62
N ASN A 341 -16.04 -7.70 7.88
CA ASN A 341 -14.81 -8.01 8.61
C ASN A 341 -15.10 -8.62 10.00
N PRO A 342 -15.66 -9.83 10.06
CA PRO A 342 -16.08 -10.47 11.32
C PRO A 342 -14.91 -10.70 12.30
N ASN A 343 -13.70 -10.89 11.77
CA ASN A 343 -12.47 -11.05 12.57
C ASN A 343 -11.86 -9.70 13.02
N GLY A 344 -12.42 -8.58 12.56
CA GLY A 344 -12.02 -7.23 12.92
C GLY A 344 -12.62 -6.72 14.23
N VAL A 345 -13.33 -7.57 14.97
CA VAL A 345 -13.98 -7.24 16.24
C VAL A 345 -13.37 -8.08 17.35
N GLY A 346 -12.82 -7.42 18.36
CA GLY A 346 -12.24 -8.05 19.55
C GLY A 346 -13.25 -8.31 20.67
N GLU A 347 -12.72 -8.73 21.81
CA GLU A 347 -13.51 -8.99 23.01
C GLU A 347 -14.29 -7.74 23.45
N GLY A 348 -15.55 -7.93 23.82
CA GLY A 348 -16.41 -6.84 24.25
C GLY A 348 -16.91 -5.93 23.13
N GLY A 349 -16.69 -6.26 21.85
CA GLY A 349 -17.25 -5.52 20.71
C GLY A 349 -16.38 -4.37 20.20
N LYS A 350 -15.20 -4.15 20.78
CA LYS A 350 -14.22 -3.18 20.29
C LYS A 350 -13.70 -3.55 18.92
N LEU A 351 -13.46 -2.55 18.07
CA LEU A 351 -12.76 -2.80 16.82
C LEU A 351 -11.31 -3.16 17.11
N LYS A 352 -10.80 -4.13 16.36
CA LYS A 352 -9.39 -4.51 16.40
C LYS A 352 -8.62 -3.60 15.45
N GLU A 353 -7.52 -3.03 15.94
CA GLU A 353 -6.57 -2.30 15.09
C GLU A 353 -5.91 -3.24 14.08
N ARG A 354 -5.87 -2.85 12.81
CA ARG A 354 -5.22 -3.63 11.75
C ARG A 354 -3.77 -3.20 11.64
N GLY A 355 -2.83 -4.08 11.98
CA GLY A 355 -1.44 -3.71 12.13
C GLY A 355 -0.71 -4.52 13.20
N ASN A 356 -0.21 -3.83 14.23
CA ASN A 356 0.67 -4.39 15.26
C ASN A 356 0.02 -5.53 16.05
N SER A 357 -1.31 -5.58 16.10
CA SER A 357 -2.08 -6.59 16.84
C SER A 357 -2.45 -7.84 16.02
N ASP A 358 -1.98 -7.94 14.77
CA ASP A 358 -2.28 -9.08 13.90
C ASP A 358 -1.57 -10.37 14.33
N ALA A 359 -2.29 -11.50 14.25
CA ALA A 359 -1.85 -12.77 14.82
C ALA A 359 -0.82 -13.53 13.94
N HIS A 360 -0.61 -13.08 12.70
CA HIS A 360 0.33 -13.68 11.73
C HIS A 360 0.28 -15.22 11.70
N LEU A 361 -0.92 -15.79 11.52
CA LEU A 361 -1.18 -17.22 11.74
C LEU A 361 -0.41 -18.16 10.79
N SER A 362 -0.02 -17.67 9.62
CA SER A 362 0.75 -18.40 8.62
C SER A 362 2.26 -18.40 8.87
N LEU A 363 2.75 -17.62 9.83
CA LEU A 363 4.16 -17.55 10.19
C LEU A 363 4.50 -18.56 11.30
N THR A 364 5.68 -19.17 11.18
CA THR A 364 6.27 -19.99 12.24
C THR A 364 6.73 -19.14 13.44
N ASP A 365 6.94 -19.77 14.59
CA ASP A 365 7.46 -19.08 15.78
C ASP A 365 8.82 -18.44 15.55
N ASP A 366 9.69 -19.07 14.75
CA ASP A 366 11.02 -18.54 14.42
C ASP A 366 10.91 -17.30 13.53
N GLU A 367 9.97 -17.30 12.58
CA GLU A 367 9.66 -16.13 11.75
C GLU A 367 9.11 -14.98 12.60
N LYS A 368 8.23 -15.25 13.56
CA LYS A 368 7.69 -14.22 14.47
C LYS A 368 8.76 -13.63 15.40
N LYS A 369 9.77 -14.42 15.78
CA LYS A 369 10.87 -13.99 16.65
C LYS A 369 12.02 -13.27 15.93
N LYS A 370 12.02 -13.26 14.58
CA LYS A 370 13.11 -12.68 13.77
C LYS A 370 13.26 -11.16 13.94
N GLY A 371 12.17 -10.46 14.23
CA GLY A 371 12.15 -9.01 14.46
C GLY A 371 10.71 -8.49 14.55
N THR A 372 10.55 -7.18 14.73
CA THR A 372 9.22 -6.55 14.71
C THR A 372 8.62 -6.65 13.31
N LEU A 373 7.45 -7.27 13.21
CA LEU A 373 6.67 -7.36 11.98
C LEU A 373 5.84 -6.10 11.78
N ILE A 374 5.77 -5.66 10.53
CA ILE A 374 4.86 -4.65 10.02
C ILE A 374 3.90 -5.39 9.09
N SER A 375 2.66 -5.56 9.58
CA SER A 375 1.60 -6.35 8.98
C SER A 375 1.22 -5.87 7.58
N SER A 376 1.03 -6.84 6.67
CA SER A 376 0.46 -6.64 5.32
C SER A 376 -1.05 -6.44 5.33
N VAL A 377 -1.75 -6.78 6.41
CA VAL A 377 -3.22 -6.74 6.47
C VAL A 377 -3.80 -5.38 6.08
N PRO A 378 -3.29 -4.22 6.55
CA PRO A 378 -3.82 -2.91 6.19
C PRO A 378 -3.71 -2.55 4.70
N PHE A 379 -2.90 -3.27 3.93
CA PHE A 379 -2.71 -3.01 2.49
C PHE A 379 -3.79 -3.63 1.62
N HIS A 380 -4.67 -4.44 2.21
CA HIS A 380 -5.81 -5.03 1.54
C HIS A 380 -7.08 -4.24 1.89
N LYS A 381 -7.74 -3.69 0.88
CA LYS A 381 -9.07 -3.09 1.05
C LYS A 381 -10.07 -4.20 1.44
N ILE A 382 -11.02 -3.90 2.32
CA ILE A 382 -12.09 -4.84 2.67
C ILE A 382 -13.07 -4.87 1.49
N GLU A 383 -13.19 -6.03 0.85
CA GLU A 383 -14.00 -6.18 -0.35
C GLU A 383 -15.49 -5.98 -0.07
N GLY A 384 -16.16 -5.21 -0.93
CA GLY A 384 -17.60 -4.94 -0.83
C GLY A 384 -18.01 -4.06 0.37
N LEU A 385 -17.06 -3.47 1.09
CA LEU A 385 -17.33 -2.44 2.09
C LEU A 385 -17.30 -1.05 1.44
N ASN A 386 -18.41 -0.34 1.52
CA ASN A 386 -18.60 0.94 0.87
C ASN A 386 -18.51 2.10 1.86
N ASP A 387 -17.93 3.21 1.41
CA ASP A 387 -17.95 4.47 2.13
C ASP A 387 -19.39 5.00 2.25
N ILE A 388 -19.70 5.68 3.36
CA ILE A 388 -21.00 6.31 3.59
C ILE A 388 -21.27 7.35 2.50
N PRO A 389 -22.45 7.36 1.86
CA PRO A 389 -22.77 8.32 0.81
C PRO A 389 -22.54 9.77 1.24
N GLY A 390 -21.86 10.55 0.39
CA GLY A 390 -21.53 11.95 0.66
C GLY A 390 -20.26 12.18 1.49
N THR A 391 -19.57 11.12 1.91
CA THR A 391 -18.23 11.22 2.51
C THR A 391 -17.14 11.16 1.43
N GLN A 392 -15.96 11.69 1.75
CA GLN A 392 -14.78 11.63 0.88
C GLN A 392 -13.68 10.87 1.62
N VAL A 393 -13.02 9.97 0.93
CA VAL A 393 -11.85 9.24 1.45
C VAL A 393 -10.73 10.25 1.72
N GLU A 394 -10.21 10.27 2.94
CA GLU A 394 -9.05 11.10 3.29
C GLU A 394 -7.77 10.36 2.94
N THR A 395 -6.88 11.00 2.16
CA THR A 395 -5.61 10.38 1.72
C THR A 395 -4.44 11.19 2.24
N THR A 396 -3.43 10.53 2.82
CA THR A 396 -2.19 11.20 3.22
C THR A 396 -1.39 11.66 2.01
N GLY A 397 -0.51 12.64 2.21
CA GLY A 397 0.63 12.82 1.32
C GLY A 397 1.48 11.54 1.26
N LYS A 398 2.12 11.32 0.11
CA LYS A 398 3.08 10.24 -0.03
C LYS A 398 4.34 10.57 0.75
N ALA A 399 4.86 9.61 1.51
CA ALA A 399 6.11 9.75 2.24
C ALA A 399 7.06 8.60 1.88
N GLY A 400 8.35 8.91 1.83
CA GLY A 400 9.38 7.89 1.63
C GLY A 400 9.44 6.94 2.82
N PHE A 401 9.50 5.64 2.54
CA PHE A 401 9.82 4.62 3.55
C PHE A 401 10.95 3.74 3.03
N TYR A 402 12.03 3.67 3.78
CA TYR A 402 13.13 2.77 3.46
C TYR A 402 13.86 2.32 4.72
N ARG A 403 14.40 1.11 4.64
CA ARG A 403 15.00 0.46 5.78
C ARG A 403 16.49 0.79 5.93
N THR A 404 16.96 0.84 7.17
CA THR A 404 18.40 0.94 7.48
C THR A 404 18.75 0.00 8.64
N ASP A 405 20.03 -0.30 8.80
CA ASP A 405 20.52 -1.14 9.90
C ASP A 405 20.42 -0.44 11.28
N ALA A 406 20.27 0.88 11.28
CA ALA A 406 20.08 1.74 12.45
C ALA A 406 18.60 2.10 12.73
N GLY A 407 17.68 1.60 11.89
CA GLY A 407 16.23 1.85 12.00
C GLY A 407 15.64 2.52 10.76
N ASP A 408 14.36 2.29 10.52
CA ASP A 408 13.70 2.74 9.28
C ASP A 408 13.52 4.27 9.24
N ALA A 409 13.72 4.84 8.04
CA ALA A 409 13.25 6.17 7.70
C ALA A 409 11.75 6.08 7.41
N LYS A 410 10.96 6.86 8.14
CA LYS A 410 9.51 6.63 8.27
C LYS A 410 8.78 7.89 8.70
N SER A 411 7.52 7.98 8.28
CA SER A 411 6.56 9.02 8.66
C SER A 411 5.34 8.36 9.31
N SER A 412 4.86 8.87 10.45
CA SER A 412 3.66 8.28 11.09
C SER A 412 2.43 8.49 10.21
N ILE A 413 1.43 7.60 10.25
CA ILE A 413 0.22 7.71 9.41
C ILE A 413 -0.66 8.92 9.77
N LEU A 414 -0.66 9.32 11.05
CA LEU A 414 -1.36 10.52 11.54
C LEU A 414 -0.36 11.53 12.10
N SER A 415 -0.70 12.81 11.97
CA SER A 415 0.05 13.91 12.58
C SER A 415 -0.29 14.09 14.06
N PHE A 416 0.63 14.70 14.81
CA PHE A 416 0.50 14.96 16.24
C PHE A 416 1.02 16.36 16.62
N SER A 417 0.88 16.74 17.90
CA SER A 417 1.33 18.04 18.36
C SER A 417 2.85 18.21 18.23
N ASN A 418 3.29 19.33 17.65
CA ASN A 418 4.71 19.64 17.37
C ASN A 418 5.39 18.62 16.43
N ASP A 419 4.62 18.05 15.51
CA ASP A 419 5.11 17.21 14.45
C ASP A 419 5.89 18.05 13.41
N THR A 420 7.14 17.65 13.13
CA THR A 420 8.04 18.35 12.20
C THR A 420 7.96 17.81 10.78
N ASP A 421 7.21 16.72 10.56
CA ASP A 421 7.07 16.10 9.25
C ASP A 421 6.11 16.93 8.37
N THR A 422 6.57 17.25 7.16
CA THR A 422 5.90 18.18 6.24
C THR A 422 4.85 17.51 5.35
N HIS A 423 4.72 16.18 5.37
CA HIS A 423 3.72 15.49 4.56
C HIS A 423 2.32 15.74 5.12
N ASN A 424 1.36 15.99 4.22
CA ASN A 424 -0.03 16.20 4.60
C ASN A 424 -0.62 14.95 5.28
N ARG A 425 -0.94 15.02 6.57
CA ARG A 425 -1.49 13.90 7.33
C ARG A 425 -2.54 14.40 8.32
N PRO A 426 -3.73 13.78 8.37
CA PRO A 426 -4.76 14.18 9.32
C PRO A 426 -4.34 13.83 10.76
N THR A 427 -4.92 14.51 11.74
CA THR A 427 -4.88 14.05 13.13
C THR A 427 -6.01 13.05 13.36
N LEU A 428 -5.95 12.28 14.45
CA LEU A 428 -7.06 11.40 14.83
C LEU A 428 -8.36 12.19 15.03
N ALA A 429 -8.27 13.37 15.64
CA ALA A 429 -9.40 14.28 15.84
C ALA A 429 -9.99 14.79 14.52
N ASN A 430 -9.19 15.01 13.47
CA ASN A 430 -9.69 15.39 12.15
C ASN A 430 -10.53 14.28 11.51
N LEU A 431 -10.16 13.02 11.75
CA LEU A 431 -10.86 11.85 11.21
C LEU A 431 -12.13 11.55 12.01
N THR A 432 -12.06 11.52 13.34
CA THR A 432 -13.21 11.19 14.19
C THR A 432 -14.18 12.36 14.37
N GLY A 433 -13.71 13.59 14.20
CA GLY A 433 -14.51 14.82 14.29
C GLY A 433 -15.15 15.26 12.98
N LYS A 434 -15.14 14.42 11.92
CA LYS A 434 -15.85 14.71 10.68
C LYS A 434 -17.34 14.90 10.96
N ASN A 435 -17.96 15.88 10.30
CA ASN A 435 -19.41 16.10 10.35
C ASN A 435 -20.16 15.06 9.50
N ILE A 436 -20.01 13.79 9.86
CA ILE A 436 -20.73 12.66 9.29
C ILE A 436 -21.91 12.40 10.22
N PRO A 437 -23.15 12.37 9.70
CA PRO A 437 -24.30 12.15 10.54
C PRO A 437 -24.22 10.83 11.32
N GLY A 438 -24.42 10.91 12.63
CA GLY A 438 -24.17 9.80 13.55
C GLY A 438 -23.08 10.12 14.56
N TYR A 439 -22.40 9.08 15.01
CA TYR A 439 -21.27 9.16 15.92
C TYR A 439 -20.25 8.08 15.57
N VAL A 440 -18.97 8.32 15.91
CA VAL A 440 -17.94 7.30 15.81
C VAL A 440 -18.25 6.20 16.81
N TYR A 441 -18.42 4.98 16.33
CA TYR A 441 -18.89 3.89 17.17
C TYR A 441 -17.71 3.15 17.80
N TRP A 442 -17.56 3.34 19.12
CA TRP A 442 -16.65 2.59 20.00
C TRP A 442 -15.14 2.89 19.84
N ASP A 443 -14.56 2.59 18.68
CA ASP A 443 -13.12 2.70 18.37
C ASP A 443 -12.92 2.76 16.84
N ASN A 444 -11.69 2.63 16.36
CA ASN A 444 -11.34 2.60 14.93
C ASN A 444 -10.31 1.50 14.66
N ASP A 445 -10.16 1.13 13.38
CA ASP A 445 -9.21 0.10 12.96
C ASP A 445 -7.77 0.64 12.77
N ILE A 446 -7.55 1.94 13.04
CA ILE A 446 -6.28 2.62 12.81
C ILE A 446 -5.27 2.10 13.84
N ASP A 447 -4.12 1.64 13.35
CA ASP A 447 -3.02 1.17 14.20
C ASP A 447 -2.38 2.33 14.95
N LYS A 448 -2.36 2.22 16.28
CA LYS A 448 -1.87 3.28 17.17
C LYS A 448 -0.51 2.89 17.77
N PRO A 449 0.36 3.88 18.07
CA PRO A 449 1.60 3.63 18.78
C PRO A 449 1.34 2.97 20.14
N ASN A 450 2.20 2.04 20.56
CA ASN A 450 2.05 1.32 21.84
C ASN A 450 2.57 2.13 23.05
N ASN A 451 2.22 3.42 23.12
CA ASN A 451 2.43 4.21 24.34
C ASN A 451 1.29 3.96 25.34
N LYS A 452 1.43 4.48 26.56
CA LYS A 452 0.48 4.26 27.66
C LYS A 452 -0.97 4.63 27.30
N ASN A 453 -1.15 5.63 26.43
CA ASN A 453 -2.46 6.17 26.08
C ASN A 453 -2.99 5.63 24.73
N HIS A 454 -2.20 4.82 24.01
CA HIS A 454 -2.46 4.40 22.64
C HIS A 454 -2.83 5.58 21.71
N GLU A 455 -2.00 6.64 21.71
CA GLU A 455 -2.28 7.85 20.94
C GLU A 455 -1.07 8.31 20.10
N PHE A 456 -1.31 9.09 19.05
CA PHE A 456 -0.23 9.74 18.31
C PHE A 456 0.25 10.96 19.11
N ALA A 457 1.45 10.83 19.71
CA ALA A 457 2.03 11.85 20.58
C ALA A 457 3.48 12.16 20.19
N ASN A 458 4.00 13.28 20.66
CA ASN A 458 5.41 13.64 20.44
C ASN A 458 6.34 12.85 21.39
N ASP A 459 6.40 11.53 21.20
CA ASP A 459 7.15 10.59 22.02
C ASP A 459 7.93 9.57 21.19
N ASP A 460 8.74 8.75 21.85
CA ASP A 460 9.59 7.76 21.19
C ASP A 460 8.79 6.57 20.65
N PHE A 461 7.59 6.30 21.17
CA PHE A 461 6.71 5.25 20.64
C PHE A 461 6.19 5.62 19.24
N THR A 462 5.81 6.88 19.06
CA THR A 462 5.30 7.40 17.79
C THR A 462 6.42 7.68 16.78
N LYS A 463 7.61 8.10 17.23
CA LYS A 463 8.70 8.57 16.35
C LYS A 463 9.77 7.52 16.06
N LYS A 464 10.07 6.63 17.01
CA LYS A 464 11.25 5.77 16.94
C LYS A 464 10.91 4.29 16.89
N GLN A 465 10.01 3.82 17.75
CA GLN A 465 9.69 2.40 17.84
C GLN A 465 9.03 1.91 16.55
N PRO A 466 9.39 0.72 16.05
CA PRO A 466 8.78 0.14 14.84
C PRO A 466 7.31 -0.22 15.06
N GLY A 467 6.51 -0.15 14.00
CA GLY A 467 5.10 -0.54 14.02
C GLY A 467 4.36 -0.21 12.72
N ASN A 468 3.09 -0.61 12.64
CA ASN A 468 2.19 -0.34 11.53
C ASN A 468 1.67 1.10 11.50
N HIS A 469 1.87 1.89 12.56
CA HIS A 469 1.48 3.29 12.67
C HIS A 469 2.34 4.25 11.82
N TYR A 470 3.21 3.73 10.95
CA TYR A 470 3.93 4.48 9.93
C TYR A 470 3.42 4.21 8.52
N LEU A 471 3.57 5.19 7.62
CA LEU A 471 3.48 4.98 6.19
C LEU A 471 4.60 4.03 5.77
N SER A 472 4.23 2.85 5.27
CA SER A 472 5.14 1.76 4.93
C SER A 472 4.59 0.98 3.73
N PHE A 473 5.25 -0.10 3.33
CA PHE A 473 4.78 -1.00 2.27
C PHE A 473 4.62 -2.44 2.77
N ALA A 474 4.05 -3.29 1.92
CA ALA A 474 3.98 -4.73 2.07
C ALA A 474 4.02 -5.40 0.69
N TYR A 475 3.88 -6.72 0.66
CA TYR A 475 3.90 -7.50 -0.58
C TYR A 475 2.67 -8.40 -0.67
N GLU A 476 2.15 -8.55 -1.88
CA GLU A 476 1.27 -9.67 -2.20
C GLU A 476 2.15 -10.89 -2.50
N MET A 477 1.82 -12.03 -1.88
CA MET A 477 2.61 -13.26 -1.96
C MET A 477 1.86 -14.34 -2.76
N LYS A 478 2.58 -15.02 -3.64
CA LYS A 478 2.11 -16.22 -4.33
C LYS A 478 3.22 -17.26 -4.34
N ASP A 479 2.91 -18.49 -3.94
CA ASP A 479 3.87 -19.60 -3.86
C ASP A 479 5.16 -19.25 -3.09
N GLY A 480 5.02 -18.47 -2.01
CA GLY A 480 6.12 -18.02 -1.15
C GLY A 480 7.01 -16.93 -1.76
N LYS A 481 6.64 -16.34 -2.90
CA LYS A 481 7.37 -15.25 -3.56
C LYS A 481 6.53 -13.99 -3.64
N PRO A 482 7.13 -12.79 -3.50
CA PRO A 482 6.41 -11.56 -3.76
C PRO A 482 6.03 -11.50 -5.25
N VAL A 483 4.79 -11.12 -5.54
CA VAL A 483 4.29 -10.89 -6.90
C VAL A 483 3.86 -9.45 -7.15
N LYS A 484 3.60 -8.68 -6.07
CA LYS A 484 3.18 -7.29 -6.16
C LYS A 484 3.68 -6.49 -4.98
N PHE A 485 4.11 -5.26 -5.24
CA PHE A 485 4.43 -4.27 -4.21
C PHE A 485 3.16 -3.51 -3.81
N LEU A 486 2.89 -3.41 -2.50
CA LEU A 486 1.72 -2.73 -1.94
C LEU A 486 2.17 -1.51 -1.14
N SER A 487 1.82 -0.31 -1.60
CA SER A 487 2.29 0.95 -1.00
C SER A 487 1.20 1.80 -0.35
N ARG A 488 -0.06 1.36 -0.43
CA ARG A 488 -1.21 2.09 0.12
C ARG A 488 -1.87 1.28 1.22
N LYS A 489 -1.97 1.88 2.41
CA LYS A 489 -2.77 1.33 3.51
C LYS A 489 -4.22 1.81 3.41
N HIS A 490 -5.15 0.98 3.88
CA HIS A 490 -6.58 1.24 3.94
C HIS A 490 -7.06 1.05 5.38
N TYR A 491 -7.47 2.14 6.00
CA TYR A 491 -8.06 2.19 7.34
C TYR A 491 -9.52 2.66 7.25
N TYR A 492 -10.32 2.30 8.24
CA TYR A 492 -11.75 2.51 8.33
C TYR A 492 -12.11 3.14 9.68
N VAL A 493 -12.68 4.35 9.61
CA VAL A 493 -13.36 4.98 10.73
C VAL A 493 -14.84 4.63 10.61
N THR A 494 -15.36 3.93 11.61
CA THR A 494 -16.74 3.43 11.55
C THR A 494 -17.69 4.40 12.26
N PHE A 495 -18.81 4.65 11.61
CA PHE A 495 -19.88 5.51 12.13
C PHE A 495 -21.14 4.70 12.31
N ARG A 496 -21.94 5.08 13.32
CA ARG A 496 -23.31 4.63 13.48
C ARG A 496 -24.24 5.82 13.42
N PRO A 497 -25.35 5.74 12.66
CA PRO A 497 -26.38 6.76 12.76
C PRO A 497 -27.01 6.72 14.16
N ILE A 498 -27.37 7.89 14.69
CA ILE A 498 -28.14 7.95 15.94
C ILE A 498 -29.57 7.47 15.64
N PRO A 499 -30.05 6.38 16.27
CA PRO A 499 -31.39 5.88 16.02
C PRO A 499 -32.45 6.74 16.72
N THR A 500 -33.69 6.65 16.25
CA THR A 500 -34.86 7.36 16.79
C THR A 500 -35.76 6.39 17.54
N ARG A 501 -36.14 6.71 18.78
CA ARG A 501 -37.08 5.90 19.56
C ARG A 501 -38.47 5.95 18.94
N LEU A 502 -39.04 4.81 18.60
CA LEU A 502 -40.44 4.69 18.18
C LEU A 502 -41.32 4.45 19.42
N VAL A 503 -42.32 5.31 19.59
CA VAL A 503 -43.38 5.16 20.59
C VAL A 503 -44.70 4.92 19.87
N VAL A 504 -45.34 3.78 20.12
CA VAL A 504 -46.65 3.44 19.55
C VAL A 504 -47.72 3.55 20.63
N GLN A 505 -48.80 4.26 20.31
CA GLN A 505 -49.98 4.41 21.17
C GLN A 505 -51.25 3.93 20.47
N TYR A 506 -52.21 3.48 21.25
CA TYR A 506 -53.56 3.15 20.80
C TYR A 506 -54.54 4.02 21.58
N LYS A 507 -55.56 4.55 20.91
CA LYS A 507 -56.63 5.32 21.55
C LYS A 507 -57.99 4.72 21.25
N GLY A 508 -58.79 4.55 22.29
CA GLY A 508 -60.17 4.09 22.20
C GLY A 508 -61.09 5.15 21.58
N LEU A 509 -62.38 4.81 21.47
CA LEU A 509 -63.42 5.73 21.00
C LEU A 509 -63.61 6.95 21.94
N ASP A 510 -63.32 6.74 23.22
CA ASP A 510 -63.29 7.76 24.27
C ASP A 510 -62.00 8.61 24.24
N GLN A 511 -61.13 8.39 23.25
CA GLN A 511 -59.80 9.00 23.11
C GLN A 511 -58.82 8.67 24.25
N GLN A 512 -59.17 7.73 25.14
CA GLN A 512 -58.29 7.28 26.21
C GLN A 512 -57.22 6.34 25.65
N VAL A 513 -56.02 6.42 26.22
CA VAL A 513 -54.89 5.59 25.81
C VAL A 513 -55.10 4.15 26.28
N ILE A 514 -54.91 3.21 25.37
CA ILE A 514 -54.96 1.77 25.62
C ILE A 514 -53.53 1.22 25.54
N SER A 515 -53.02 0.79 26.69
CA SER A 515 -51.66 0.24 26.80
C SER A 515 -51.57 -1.22 26.38
N SER A 516 -50.34 -1.71 26.19
CA SER A 516 -50.03 -3.13 26.01
C SER A 516 -50.67 -3.79 24.80
N LYS A 517 -50.96 -3.02 23.74
CA LYS A 517 -51.47 -3.54 22.47
C LYS A 517 -50.32 -3.89 21.55
N ALA A 518 -50.33 -5.12 21.04
CA ALA A 518 -49.27 -5.62 20.18
C ALA A 518 -49.23 -4.87 18.83
N TYR A 519 -48.01 -4.69 18.32
CA TYR A 519 -47.76 -4.18 16.97
C TYR A 519 -46.50 -4.82 16.40
N VAL A 520 -46.35 -4.74 15.08
CA VAL A 520 -45.19 -5.24 14.34
C VAL A 520 -44.57 -4.10 13.54
N ILE A 521 -43.25 -4.12 13.38
CA ILE A 521 -42.50 -3.18 12.56
C ILE A 521 -41.92 -3.94 11.37
N TYR A 522 -42.01 -3.35 10.18
CA TYR A 522 -41.41 -3.85 8.95
C TYR A 522 -40.40 -2.84 8.38
N ALA A 523 -39.31 -3.37 7.82
CA ALA A 523 -38.42 -2.67 6.90
C ALA A 523 -38.54 -3.35 5.53
N GLY A 524 -39.14 -2.66 4.56
CA GLY A 524 -39.57 -3.29 3.32
C GLY A 524 -40.60 -4.40 3.57
N ALA A 525 -40.37 -5.59 3.03
CA ALA A 525 -41.24 -6.76 3.22
C ALA A 525 -40.91 -7.57 4.49
N SER A 526 -39.76 -7.31 5.13
CA SER A 526 -39.26 -8.11 6.27
C SER A 526 -39.72 -7.53 7.60
N SER A 527 -40.24 -8.38 8.50
CA SER A 527 -40.51 -7.97 9.87
C SER A 527 -39.21 -7.79 10.65
N VAL A 528 -39.06 -6.64 11.30
CA VAL A 528 -37.87 -6.33 12.11
C VAL A 528 -38.09 -6.57 13.60
N ASN A 529 -39.35 -6.56 14.03
CA ASN A 529 -39.79 -7.03 15.34
C ASN A 529 -41.31 -7.26 15.37
N SER A 530 -41.77 -8.34 15.98
CA SER A 530 -43.20 -8.70 16.11
C SER A 530 -43.68 -8.84 17.55
N SER A 531 -42.83 -8.56 18.55
CA SER A 531 -43.11 -8.81 19.98
C SER A 531 -43.29 -7.53 20.78
N LEU A 532 -43.47 -6.38 20.12
CA LEU A 532 -43.57 -5.08 20.77
C LEU A 532 -45.01 -4.76 21.19
N SER A 533 -45.14 -3.98 22.25
CA SER A 533 -46.42 -3.58 22.84
C SER A 533 -46.50 -2.06 23.00
N SER A 534 -47.69 -1.49 22.82
CA SER A 534 -47.94 -0.05 22.89
C SER A 534 -47.66 0.53 24.27
N SER A 535 -47.22 1.79 24.30
CA SER A 535 -46.93 2.51 25.53
C SER A 535 -48.19 3.13 26.14
N ALA A 536 -48.24 3.15 27.48
CA ALA A 536 -49.31 3.77 28.25
C ALA A 536 -49.25 5.30 28.27
N SER A 537 -48.09 5.89 27.95
CA SER A 537 -47.87 7.33 27.90
C SER A 537 -46.87 7.68 26.79
N ILE A 538 -46.70 8.97 26.52
CA ILE A 538 -45.61 9.46 25.66
C ILE A 538 -44.47 9.86 26.61
N PRO A 539 -43.42 9.05 26.75
CA PRO A 539 -42.27 9.43 27.55
C PRO A 539 -41.55 10.63 26.92
N GLU A 540 -40.83 11.39 27.77
CA GLU A 540 -39.93 12.44 27.31
C GLU A 540 -38.87 11.87 26.37
N ALA A 541 -38.61 12.55 25.25
CA ALA A 541 -37.68 12.09 24.24
C ALA A 541 -36.28 11.87 24.85
N PRO A 542 -35.59 10.76 24.53
CA PRO A 542 -34.31 10.47 25.14
C PRO A 542 -33.23 11.41 24.60
N GLU A 543 -32.35 11.86 25.48
CA GLU A 543 -31.17 12.63 25.10
C GLU A 543 -30.24 11.82 24.17
N ARG A 544 -29.62 12.50 23.18
CA ARG A 544 -28.70 11.87 22.22
C ARG A 544 -27.60 11.05 22.90
N THR A 545 -26.99 11.61 23.94
CA THR A 545 -25.93 10.94 24.72
C THR A 545 -26.41 9.64 25.38
N THR A 546 -27.68 9.59 25.80
CA THR A 546 -28.30 8.38 26.36
C THR A 546 -28.48 7.30 25.30
N ILE A 547 -28.88 7.70 24.08
CA ILE A 547 -29.05 6.78 22.94
C ILE A 547 -27.72 6.21 22.50
N VAL A 548 -26.69 7.06 22.38
CA VAL A 548 -25.33 6.65 22.04
C VAL A 548 -24.82 5.61 23.05
N ARG A 549 -24.93 5.90 24.36
CA ARG A 549 -24.52 4.95 25.41
C ARG A 549 -25.31 3.64 25.38
N MET A 550 -26.61 3.70 25.04
CA MET A 550 -27.43 2.50 24.86
C MET A 550 -26.95 1.67 23.66
N ALA A 551 -26.68 2.31 22.53
CA ALA A 551 -26.22 1.64 21.33
C ALA A 551 -24.79 1.07 21.47
N GLU A 552 -23.91 1.74 22.24
CA GLU A 552 -22.57 1.25 22.61
C GLU A 552 -22.59 0.12 23.64
N ASN A 553 -23.73 -0.15 24.30
CA ASN A 553 -23.81 -1.27 25.21
C ASN A 553 -23.91 -2.59 24.43
N LYS A 554 -22.89 -3.46 24.58
CA LYS A 554 -22.82 -4.78 23.93
C LYS A 554 -24.02 -5.70 24.22
N ASP A 555 -24.71 -5.49 25.33
CA ASP A 555 -25.84 -6.33 25.75
C ASP A 555 -27.17 -5.81 25.16
N THR A 556 -27.15 -4.64 24.50
CA THR A 556 -28.30 -4.11 23.77
C THR A 556 -28.61 -4.99 22.56
N SER A 557 -29.86 -5.44 22.48
CA SER A 557 -30.31 -6.29 21.39
C SER A 557 -30.42 -5.50 20.08
N LEU A 558 -29.95 -6.09 18.98
CA LEU A 558 -30.13 -5.53 17.64
C LEU A 558 -31.48 -5.95 17.06
N LEU A 559 -32.13 -5.03 16.35
CA LEU A 559 -33.24 -5.37 15.47
C LEU A 559 -32.69 -6.09 14.22
N SER A 560 -33.48 -6.99 13.65
CA SER A 560 -33.05 -7.74 12.46
C SER A 560 -32.84 -6.79 11.26
N ALA A 561 -32.07 -7.27 10.28
CA ALA A 561 -31.68 -6.51 9.09
C ALA A 561 -30.96 -5.17 9.38
N GLY A 562 -30.39 -4.98 10.58
CA GLY A 562 -29.73 -3.74 10.95
C GLY A 562 -30.70 -2.57 11.15
N ALA A 563 -31.99 -2.85 11.38
CA ALA A 563 -33.03 -1.83 11.49
C ALA A 563 -32.91 -0.93 12.73
N GLY A 564 -32.00 -1.24 13.66
CA GLY A 564 -31.73 -0.46 14.86
C GLY A 564 -31.55 -1.35 16.09
N TYR A 565 -32.07 -0.88 17.23
CA TYR A 565 -31.84 -1.49 18.54
C TYR A 565 -33.16 -1.70 19.30
N LEU A 566 -33.17 -2.66 20.20
CA LEU A 566 -34.24 -2.92 21.15
C LEU A 566 -33.70 -2.68 22.56
N SER A 567 -34.31 -1.72 23.26
CA SER A 567 -33.92 -1.37 24.63
C SER A 567 -35.12 -0.82 25.40
N ASP A 568 -35.22 -1.17 26.68
CA ASP A 568 -36.32 -0.75 27.58
C ASP A 568 -37.73 -0.98 27.00
N GLY A 569 -37.91 -2.04 26.21
CA GLY A 569 -39.18 -2.36 25.55
C GLY A 569 -39.55 -1.48 24.35
N TYR A 570 -38.66 -0.57 23.93
CA TYR A 570 -38.85 0.30 22.77
C TYR A 570 -37.92 -0.09 21.62
N ALA A 571 -38.41 0.08 20.39
CA ALA A 571 -37.57 0.04 19.20
C ALA A 571 -36.89 1.40 19.00
N TYR A 572 -35.58 1.40 18.82
CA TYR A 572 -34.77 2.54 18.41
C TYR A 572 -34.36 2.30 16.96
N LEU A 573 -35.06 2.93 16.03
CA LEU A 573 -34.91 2.66 14.60
C LEU A 573 -33.78 3.48 14.00
N ALA A 574 -32.93 2.83 13.20
CA ALA A 574 -31.95 3.53 12.37
C ALA A 574 -32.67 4.42 11.33
N PRO A 575 -31.96 5.35 10.66
CA PRO A 575 -32.54 6.11 9.56
C PRO A 575 -33.04 5.20 8.44
N GLY A 576 -34.24 5.46 7.96
CA GLY A 576 -34.91 4.62 6.98
C GLY A 576 -36.42 4.76 6.98
N ILE A 577 -37.07 4.01 6.08
CA ILE A 577 -38.52 3.98 5.93
C ILE A 577 -39.05 2.67 6.49
N TYR A 578 -39.95 2.79 7.46
CA TYR A 578 -40.56 1.67 8.17
C TYR A 578 -42.07 1.69 8.01
N LYS A 579 -42.68 0.52 8.15
CA LYS A 579 -44.12 0.36 8.28
C LYS A 579 -44.44 -0.23 9.64
N VAL A 580 -45.39 0.37 10.36
CA VAL A 580 -45.87 -0.12 11.65
C VAL A 580 -47.31 -0.59 11.46
N ASP A 581 -47.56 -1.86 11.75
CA ASP A 581 -48.89 -2.46 11.62
C ASP A 581 -49.45 -2.83 13.00
N PRO A 582 -50.71 -2.49 13.28
CA PRO A 582 -51.38 -2.95 14.48
C PRO A 582 -51.73 -4.43 14.35
N THR A 583 -51.33 -5.24 15.34
CA THR A 583 -51.66 -6.68 15.39
C THR A 583 -52.70 -7.01 16.45
N ALA A 584 -53.06 -6.04 17.29
CA ALA A 584 -54.14 -6.17 18.24
C ALA A 584 -55.51 -6.22 17.54
N ALA A 585 -56.37 -7.15 17.95
CA ALA A 585 -57.76 -7.20 17.47
C ALA A 585 -58.50 -5.90 17.85
N ALA A 586 -59.18 -5.29 16.87
CA ALA A 586 -60.07 -4.17 17.09
C ALA A 586 -61.44 -4.66 17.58
N PRO A 587 -62.21 -3.83 18.33
CA PRO A 587 -63.59 -4.13 18.68
C PRO A 587 -64.47 -4.40 17.45
N GLU A 588 -65.55 -5.15 17.64
CA GLU A 588 -66.49 -5.48 16.58
C GLU A 588 -67.03 -4.23 15.87
N GLY A 589 -67.08 -4.26 14.53
CA GLY A 589 -67.47 -3.12 13.71
C GLY A 589 -66.40 -2.05 13.52
N TYR A 590 -65.23 -2.17 14.14
CA TYR A 590 -64.11 -1.23 14.03
C TYR A 590 -62.83 -1.90 13.52
N GLU A 591 -61.90 -1.07 13.06
CA GLU A 591 -60.53 -1.40 12.73
C GLU A 591 -59.58 -0.32 13.26
N TRP A 592 -58.30 -0.68 13.44
CA TRP A 592 -57.27 0.28 13.81
C TRP A 592 -56.80 1.03 12.57
N ALA A 593 -56.73 2.35 12.69
CA ALA A 593 -56.19 3.20 11.64
C ALA A 593 -55.18 4.20 12.20
N ALA A 594 -54.14 4.51 11.42
CA ALA A 594 -53.14 5.48 11.81
C ALA A 594 -53.79 6.86 11.94
N ALA A 595 -53.55 7.54 13.07
CA ALA A 595 -54.14 8.83 13.35
C ALA A 595 -53.78 9.84 12.24
N SER A 596 -54.81 10.50 11.73
CA SER A 596 -54.74 11.46 10.62
C SER A 596 -55.84 12.50 10.80
N THR A 597 -55.69 13.65 10.14
CA THR A 597 -56.75 14.66 10.05
C THR A 597 -57.97 14.15 9.28
N ASP A 598 -57.78 13.20 8.36
CA ASP A 598 -58.85 12.45 7.70
C ASP A 598 -58.76 10.98 8.10
N ILE A 599 -59.44 10.63 9.19
CA ILE A 599 -59.46 9.25 9.67
C ILE A 599 -60.28 8.33 8.77
N THR A 600 -61.21 8.85 7.98
CA THR A 600 -62.05 8.00 7.12
C THR A 600 -61.23 7.31 6.04
N ASN A 601 -60.24 8.00 5.48
CA ASN A 601 -59.35 7.50 4.44
C ASN A 601 -57.95 7.13 4.95
N SER A 602 -57.68 7.21 6.25
CA SER A 602 -56.37 6.86 6.80
C SER A 602 -56.02 5.38 6.58
N SER A 603 -54.73 5.11 6.38
CA SER A 603 -54.20 3.76 6.29
C SER A 603 -54.33 3.00 7.61
N THR A 604 -54.58 1.69 7.55
CA THR A 604 -54.53 0.78 8.72
C THR A 604 -53.11 0.56 9.23
N SER A 605 -52.12 0.91 8.41
CA SER A 605 -50.68 0.91 8.73
C SER A 605 -50.15 2.33 8.84
N ALA A 606 -49.16 2.55 9.71
CA ALA A 606 -48.43 3.82 9.77
C ALA A 606 -47.10 3.73 9.00
N LYS A 607 -46.89 4.63 8.04
CA LYS A 607 -45.57 4.83 7.42
C LYS A 607 -44.74 5.74 8.32
N VAL A 608 -43.57 5.25 8.72
CA VAL A 608 -42.64 5.96 9.60
C VAL A 608 -41.36 6.24 8.83
N ASP A 609 -41.11 7.51 8.55
CA ASP A 609 -39.86 7.98 7.98
C ASP A 609 -38.95 8.48 9.11
N ILE A 610 -37.83 7.76 9.31
CA ILE A 610 -36.79 8.13 10.26
C ILE A 610 -35.68 8.82 9.49
N GLY A 611 -35.61 10.13 9.67
CA GLY A 611 -34.53 10.95 9.14
C GLY A 611 -33.21 10.69 9.86
N VAL A 612 -32.14 11.04 9.19
CA VAL A 612 -30.80 11.04 9.79
C VAL A 612 -30.71 12.17 10.81
N ASN A 613 -30.35 11.84 12.06
CA ASN A 613 -30.21 12.81 13.14
C ASN A 613 -28.85 13.53 13.02
N ARG A 614 -28.83 14.76 12.47
CA ARG A 614 -27.65 15.56 12.11
C ARG A 614 -27.32 16.67 13.12
N SER A 615 -28.32 17.16 13.84
CA SER A 615 -28.22 18.30 14.76
C SER A 615 -28.93 18.03 16.09
N ASP A 616 -28.53 18.72 17.16
CA ASP A 616 -29.15 18.53 18.49
C ASP A 616 -30.64 18.89 18.53
N THR A 617 -31.16 19.57 17.49
CA THR A 617 -32.58 19.86 17.33
C THR A 617 -33.38 18.75 16.67
N ASP A 618 -32.73 17.74 16.09
CA ASP A 618 -33.41 16.63 15.45
C ASP A 618 -34.06 15.71 16.48
N SER A 619 -35.36 15.47 16.32
CA SER A 619 -36.11 14.68 17.28
C SER A 619 -35.55 13.27 17.41
N THR A 620 -35.26 12.87 18.64
CA THR A 620 -34.82 11.52 18.99
C THR A 620 -36.00 10.57 19.27
N GLN A 621 -37.23 11.04 19.08
CA GLN A 621 -38.44 10.27 19.29
C GLN A 621 -39.46 10.50 18.19
N LYS A 622 -40.06 9.41 17.70
CA LYS A 622 -41.22 9.43 16.82
C LYS A 622 -42.40 8.76 17.50
N VAL A 623 -43.56 9.44 17.48
CA VAL A 623 -44.80 8.89 18.03
C VAL A 623 -45.72 8.48 16.89
N VAL A 624 -46.25 7.26 16.96
CA VAL A 624 -47.32 6.75 16.10
C VAL A 624 -48.52 6.49 16.99
N THR A 625 -49.70 6.96 16.56
CA THR A 625 -50.95 6.71 17.27
C THR A 625 -51.91 5.98 16.34
N PHE A 626 -52.50 4.88 16.82
CA PHE A 626 -53.62 4.21 16.19
C PHE A 626 -54.91 4.58 16.91
N VAL A 627 -55.96 4.90 16.17
CA VAL A 627 -57.30 5.19 16.68
C VAL A 627 -58.31 4.24 16.03
N LEU A 628 -59.48 4.09 16.64
CA LEU A 628 -60.55 3.27 16.07
C LEU A 628 -61.29 4.00 14.95
N ARG A 629 -61.44 3.31 13.81
CA ARG A 629 -62.28 3.70 12.68
C ARG A 629 -63.38 2.67 12.47
N LYS A 630 -64.60 3.12 12.16
CA LYS A 630 -65.70 2.21 11.81
C LYS A 630 -65.41 1.54 10.47
N LYS A 631 -65.56 0.21 10.41
CA LYS A 631 -65.39 -0.53 9.15
C LYS A 631 -66.41 -0.03 8.12
N PRO A 632 -66.05 0.03 6.82
CA PRO A 632 -67.03 0.23 5.76
C PRO A 632 -68.12 -0.83 5.89
N THR A 633 -69.38 -0.41 5.85
CA THR A 633 -70.50 -1.37 5.88
C THR A 633 -70.44 -2.16 4.57
N PRO A 634 -70.41 -3.51 4.59
CA PRO A 634 -70.45 -4.28 3.36
C PRO A 634 -71.65 -3.83 2.52
N PRO A 635 -71.49 -3.61 1.20
CA PRO A 635 -72.63 -3.27 0.36
C PRO A 635 -73.70 -4.34 0.56
N THR A 636 -74.92 -3.90 0.86
CA THR A 636 -76.06 -4.80 1.05
C THR A 636 -76.21 -5.64 -0.23
N PRO A 637 -76.24 -6.99 -0.14
CA PRO A 637 -76.46 -7.82 -1.32
C PRO A 637 -77.72 -7.35 -2.05
N PRO A 638 -77.69 -7.19 -3.38
CA PRO A 638 -78.89 -6.83 -4.13
C PRO A 638 -79.99 -7.83 -3.84
N THR A 639 -81.20 -7.31 -3.59
CA THR A 639 -82.40 -8.11 -3.32
C THR A 639 -82.62 -9.11 -4.47
N PRO A 640 -82.83 -10.41 -4.20
CA PRO A 640 -83.03 -11.39 -5.27
C PRO A 640 -84.24 -11.01 -6.14
N PRO A 641 -84.15 -11.07 -7.48
CA PRO A 641 -85.29 -10.82 -8.34
C PRO A 641 -86.40 -11.88 -8.13
N THR A 642 -87.63 -11.41 -8.23
CA THR A 642 -88.87 -12.18 -8.04
C THR A 642 -88.99 -13.31 -9.08
N PRO A 643 -89.49 -14.52 -8.73
CA PRO A 643 -89.44 -15.68 -9.62
C PRO A 643 -90.40 -15.57 -10.82
N PRO A 644 -89.97 -15.91 -12.04
CA PRO A 644 -90.88 -16.09 -13.17
C PRO A 644 -91.61 -17.46 -13.15
N THR A 645 -92.81 -17.45 -13.70
CA THR A 645 -93.78 -18.54 -13.88
C THR A 645 -93.24 -19.66 -14.78
N PRO A 646 -93.57 -20.96 -14.53
CA PRO A 646 -92.89 -22.09 -15.16
C PRO A 646 -93.43 -22.46 -16.55
N PRO A 647 -92.57 -22.88 -17.50
CA PRO A 647 -92.94 -23.76 -18.60
C PRO A 647 -92.49 -25.22 -18.39
N ALA A 648 -93.23 -26.10 -19.07
CA ALA A 648 -93.23 -27.56 -19.06
C ALA A 648 -92.01 -28.22 -19.79
N PRO A 649 -91.85 -29.56 -19.73
CA PRO A 649 -90.53 -30.21 -19.62
C PRO A 649 -89.94 -30.88 -20.89
N THR A 650 -88.65 -31.24 -20.76
CA THR A 650 -87.86 -32.37 -21.36
C THR A 650 -87.45 -32.32 -22.85
N PRO A 651 -86.34 -32.97 -23.31
CA PRO A 651 -85.57 -34.07 -22.69
C PRO A 651 -84.02 -33.91 -22.60
N GLU A 652 -83.40 -34.79 -21.79
CA GLU A 652 -81.95 -35.08 -21.70
C GLU A 652 -81.30 -35.33 -23.07
N PRO A 653 -80.01 -34.96 -23.22
CA PRO A 653 -79.03 -36.02 -23.46
C PRO A 653 -77.65 -35.85 -22.77
N GLU A 654 -77.17 -37.03 -22.35
CA GLU A 654 -75.81 -37.60 -22.32
C GLU A 654 -74.60 -36.95 -21.61
N PRO A 655 -73.74 -37.79 -20.99
CA PRO A 655 -72.59 -37.35 -20.21
C PRO A 655 -71.32 -37.22 -21.06
N GLU A 656 -70.54 -36.17 -20.85
CA GLU A 656 -69.16 -36.07 -21.35
C GLU A 656 -68.40 -34.93 -20.63
N PRO A 657 -67.05 -34.91 -20.62
CA PRO A 657 -66.14 -35.82 -19.93
C PRO A 657 -65.28 -35.08 -18.88
N GLU A 658 -64.47 -35.83 -18.12
CA GLU A 658 -63.53 -35.30 -17.12
C GLU A 658 -62.58 -34.23 -17.70
N PRO A 659 -62.28 -33.16 -16.94
CA PRO A 659 -61.34 -32.13 -17.38
C PRO A 659 -59.91 -32.70 -17.46
N THR A 660 -59.33 -32.56 -18.64
CA THR A 660 -57.92 -32.80 -18.95
C THR A 660 -57.05 -31.72 -18.28
N PRO A 661 -55.84 -32.07 -17.77
CA PRO A 661 -54.96 -31.10 -17.11
C PRO A 661 -54.46 -30.01 -18.06
N GLU A 662 -54.34 -28.78 -17.53
CA GLU A 662 -53.75 -27.63 -18.21
C GLU A 662 -52.31 -27.92 -18.67
N PRO A 663 -51.90 -27.45 -19.86
CA PRO A 663 -50.54 -27.62 -20.34
C PRO A 663 -49.57 -26.69 -19.60
N GLU A 664 -48.41 -27.24 -19.25
CA GLU A 664 -47.25 -26.47 -18.81
C GLU A 664 -46.82 -25.46 -19.89
N PRO A 665 -46.34 -24.27 -19.51
CA PRO A 665 -45.91 -23.26 -20.47
C PRO A 665 -44.67 -23.72 -21.24
N ASP A 666 -44.82 -23.81 -22.56
CA ASP A 666 -43.74 -24.01 -23.51
C ASP A 666 -42.86 -22.75 -23.51
N ILE A 667 -41.60 -22.92 -23.10
CA ILE A 667 -40.58 -21.88 -23.21
C ILE A 667 -40.04 -21.96 -24.63
N ASP A 668 -40.34 -20.95 -25.43
CA ASP A 668 -39.76 -20.75 -26.75
C ASP A 668 -38.28 -20.38 -26.60
N TRP A 669 -37.41 -21.32 -26.96
CA TRP A 669 -35.95 -21.17 -26.88
C TRP A 669 -35.35 -20.53 -28.14
N ASP A 670 -36.16 -20.21 -29.16
CA ASP A 670 -35.69 -19.62 -30.42
C ASP A 670 -35.62 -18.07 -30.40
N ASP A 671 -36.04 -17.43 -29.30
CA ASP A 671 -36.04 -15.96 -29.12
C ASP A 671 -34.89 -15.43 -28.24
N ILE A 672 -33.86 -16.24 -27.99
CA ILE A 672 -32.61 -15.77 -27.38
C ILE A 672 -31.70 -15.26 -28.50
N PRO A 673 -31.38 -13.95 -28.56
CA PRO A 673 -30.40 -13.46 -29.53
C PRO A 673 -29.03 -14.09 -29.25
N ASP A 674 -28.42 -14.68 -30.28
CA ASP A 674 -27.05 -15.21 -30.25
C ASP A 674 -26.08 -14.18 -29.66
N ILE A 675 -25.57 -14.47 -28.45
CA ILE A 675 -24.50 -13.70 -27.83
C ILE A 675 -23.19 -14.16 -28.48
N ASP A 676 -22.71 -13.37 -29.44
CA ASP A 676 -21.36 -13.50 -30.01
C ASP A 676 -20.31 -13.21 -28.93
N LEU A 677 -19.59 -14.26 -28.52
CA LEU A 677 -18.44 -14.20 -27.62
C LEU A 677 -17.15 -14.18 -28.45
N THR A 678 -16.87 -13.05 -29.07
CA THR A 678 -15.53 -12.69 -29.57
C THR A 678 -14.96 -11.53 -28.76
N PRO A 679 -13.73 -11.64 -28.22
CA PRO A 679 -13.10 -10.52 -27.50
C PRO A 679 -12.46 -9.58 -28.52
N GLU A 680 -13.14 -8.46 -28.82
CA GLU A 680 -12.52 -7.35 -29.54
C GLU A 680 -11.82 -6.37 -28.59
N THR A 681 -10.55 -6.16 -28.94
CA THR A 681 -9.59 -5.18 -28.43
C THR A 681 -9.89 -3.76 -28.91
N ASP A 682 -9.76 -2.80 -27.97
CA ASP A 682 -9.40 -1.37 -28.08
C ASP A 682 -10.06 -0.46 -29.13
N PHE A 683 -10.52 0.72 -28.68
CA PHE A 683 -10.13 2.03 -29.23
C PHE A 683 -10.50 3.19 -28.27
N PRO A 684 -9.89 4.39 -28.43
CA PRO A 684 -9.52 5.29 -27.35
C PRO A 684 -10.40 6.55 -27.28
N VAL A 685 -10.47 7.12 -26.08
CA VAL A 685 -11.05 8.45 -25.86
C VAL A 685 -10.00 9.51 -26.21
N LYS A 686 -10.32 10.38 -27.18
CA LYS A 686 -9.64 11.66 -27.43
C LYS A 686 -9.82 12.60 -26.24
N PRO A 687 -8.76 13.21 -25.70
CA PRO A 687 -8.88 14.43 -24.91
C PRO A 687 -8.92 15.65 -25.82
N ASP A 688 -9.83 16.56 -25.49
CA ASP A 688 -9.96 17.89 -26.08
C ASP A 688 -8.78 18.78 -25.66
N GLU A 689 -8.19 19.48 -26.62
CA GLU A 689 -7.12 20.45 -26.42
C GLU A 689 -7.74 21.85 -26.21
N SER A 690 -7.56 22.46 -25.04
CA SER A 690 -7.32 23.91 -24.96
C SER A 690 -6.88 24.34 -23.56
N SER A 691 -5.97 25.33 -23.55
CA SER A 691 -5.50 26.12 -22.41
C SER A 691 -4.21 25.65 -21.72
N THR A 692 -3.11 25.82 -22.44
CA THR A 692 -1.75 25.97 -21.88
C THR A 692 -1.66 27.27 -21.06
N VAL A 693 -1.64 27.15 -19.73
CA VAL A 693 -1.11 28.18 -18.84
C VAL A 693 0.33 27.82 -18.52
N TYR A 694 1.27 28.66 -18.95
CA TYR A 694 2.66 28.65 -18.48
C TYR A 694 2.67 28.94 -16.98
N VAL A 695 2.83 27.91 -16.14
CA VAL A 695 3.20 28.09 -14.74
C VAL A 695 4.64 27.66 -14.56
N SER A 696 5.51 28.66 -14.44
CA SER A 696 6.90 28.51 -14.04
C SER A 696 6.96 28.09 -12.58
N PHE A 697 7.21 26.81 -12.30
CA PHE A 697 7.46 26.35 -10.94
C PHE A 697 8.96 26.40 -10.64
N MET A 698 9.33 27.35 -9.79
CA MET A 698 10.57 27.28 -9.02
C MET A 698 10.53 25.99 -8.19
N VAL A 699 11.61 25.21 -8.28
CA VAL A 699 11.82 24.04 -7.42
C VAL A 699 11.92 24.54 -5.98
N ASP A 700 11.00 24.09 -5.12
CA ASP A 700 11.07 24.34 -3.69
C ASP A 700 12.32 23.68 -3.10
N ASN A 701 13.31 24.52 -2.81
CA ASN A 701 14.58 24.18 -2.17
C ASN A 701 14.44 23.66 -0.73
N ALA A 702 13.22 23.54 -0.19
CA ALA A 702 12.97 23.16 1.20
C ALA A 702 13.31 21.69 1.50
N ALA A 703 13.09 20.77 0.55
CA ALA A 703 13.43 19.35 0.71
C ALA A 703 14.95 19.10 0.65
N LEU A 704 15.72 20.00 0.04
CA LEU A 704 17.18 19.92 -0.02
C LEU A 704 17.84 20.44 1.28
N SER A 705 17.19 21.37 1.99
CA SER A 705 17.71 21.94 3.24
C SER A 705 17.63 20.99 4.44
N ALA A 706 16.63 20.10 4.51
CA ALA A 706 16.53 19.12 5.60
C ALA A 706 17.62 18.04 5.52
N PHE A 707 18.09 17.69 4.32
CA PHE A 707 19.13 16.67 4.13
C PHE A 707 20.56 17.19 4.36
N LYS A 708 20.76 18.52 4.33
CA LYS A 708 22.06 19.16 4.58
C LYS A 708 22.39 19.25 6.07
N GLN A 709 21.38 19.13 6.95
CA GLN A 709 21.55 19.31 8.39
C GLN A 709 22.03 18.04 9.14
N GLU A 710 21.89 16.84 8.55
CA GLU A 710 22.36 15.59 9.17
C GLU A 710 23.82 15.21 8.81
N SER A 711 24.44 15.86 7.82
CA SER A 711 25.86 15.61 7.50
C SER A 711 26.85 16.42 8.34
N ASP A 712 26.40 17.46 9.06
CA ASP A 712 27.28 18.38 9.80
C ASP A 712 27.38 18.07 11.30
N GLN A 713 26.80 16.97 11.78
CA GLN A 713 26.85 16.58 13.19
C GLN A 713 27.82 15.41 13.44
N CYS A 714 29.05 15.55 12.96
CA CYS A 714 30.19 14.75 13.41
C CYS A 714 31.51 15.49 13.22
N SER A 715 31.65 16.66 13.85
CA SER A 715 32.96 17.28 14.07
C SER A 715 32.93 18.06 15.38
N SER A 716 33.36 17.40 16.46
CA SER A 716 33.79 18.10 17.66
C SER A 716 35.31 18.22 17.60
N GLU A 717 35.82 19.42 17.31
CA GLU A 717 37.22 19.79 17.54
C GLU A 717 37.58 19.64 19.02
N PRO A 718 38.76 19.10 19.34
CA PRO A 718 39.50 19.49 20.53
C PRO A 718 40.61 20.50 20.16
N LYS A 719 40.68 21.55 20.97
CA LYS A 719 41.69 22.61 20.93
C LYS A 719 43.13 22.10 21.00
N SER A 720 43.96 22.78 20.21
CA SER A 720 45.42 22.80 20.12
C SER A 720 46.22 22.50 21.39
N ALA A 721 47.25 21.66 21.23
CA ALA A 721 48.57 21.84 21.83
C ALA A 721 49.65 21.32 20.86
N GLU A 722 50.69 22.12 20.65
CA GLU A 722 51.81 21.92 19.73
C GLU A 722 52.68 20.69 20.08
N VAL A 723 53.33 20.10 19.06
CA VAL A 723 54.80 19.94 18.92
C VAL A 723 55.19 18.71 18.05
N SER A 724 55.98 19.02 17.03
CA SER A 724 57.05 18.25 16.37
C SER A 724 56.75 17.14 15.31
N THR A 725 57.50 17.34 14.22
CA THR A 725 57.73 16.60 12.98
C THR A 725 58.07 15.10 13.10
N LYS A 726 57.57 14.28 12.16
CA LYS A 726 58.36 13.57 11.11
C LYS A 726 57.50 12.59 10.29
N GLN A 727 57.85 12.48 9.01
CA GLN A 727 57.44 11.43 8.06
C GLN A 727 57.72 10.02 8.60
N GLU A 728 56.87 9.04 8.29
CA GLU A 728 57.20 7.93 7.37
C GLU A 728 56.11 6.85 7.29
N GLN A 729 56.14 6.16 6.15
CA GLN A 729 55.39 4.98 5.76
C GLN A 729 55.57 3.79 6.73
N SER A 730 54.56 2.92 6.85
CA SER A 730 54.68 1.47 6.56
C SER A 730 53.57 0.62 7.19
N TYR A 731 53.51 -0.61 6.68
CA TYR A 731 52.48 -1.64 6.73
C TYR A 731 52.35 -2.42 8.05
N ALA A 732 51.22 -3.12 8.14
CA ALA A 732 51.03 -4.49 8.66
C ALA A 732 50.86 -4.72 10.18
N SER A 733 49.62 -5.12 10.50
CA SER A 733 49.19 -6.27 11.34
C SER A 733 50.07 -6.72 12.50
N VAL A 734 49.53 -6.63 13.73
CA VAL A 734 49.76 -7.63 14.79
C VAL A 734 48.49 -7.74 15.66
N GLN A 735 48.04 -8.98 15.86
CA GLN A 735 47.05 -9.35 16.87
C GLN A 735 47.58 -9.08 18.28
N GLN A 736 46.75 -8.54 19.18
CA GLN A 736 46.90 -8.90 20.58
C GLN A 736 45.62 -8.78 21.41
N LYS A 737 45.23 -9.95 21.91
CA LYS A 737 44.66 -10.26 23.24
C LYS A 737 43.93 -9.15 24.00
N ARG A 738 42.63 -9.45 24.17
CA ARG A 738 41.79 -9.18 25.35
C ARG A 738 42.56 -9.31 26.68
N PRO A 739 42.32 -8.38 27.61
CA PRO A 739 42.11 -8.76 29.01
C PRO A 739 40.75 -8.28 29.52
N GLU A 740 40.17 -9.12 30.37
CA GLU A 740 38.97 -8.85 31.14
C GLU A 740 39.19 -7.85 32.28
N SER A 741 38.05 -7.40 32.81
CA SER A 741 37.82 -6.93 34.18
C SER A 741 38.03 -5.45 34.46
N LYS A 742 36.92 -4.73 34.68
CA LYS A 742 36.46 -4.37 36.03
C LYS A 742 35.10 -3.67 36.00
N ARG A 743 34.16 -4.22 36.78
CA ARG A 743 32.96 -3.52 37.26
C ARG A 743 33.37 -2.35 38.14
N VAL A 744 32.84 -1.17 37.86
CA VAL A 744 32.67 -0.11 38.86
C VAL A 744 31.27 0.49 38.69
N SER A 745 30.42 0.21 39.68
CA SER A 745 29.20 0.95 39.97
C SER A 745 29.55 2.29 40.62
N ALA A 746 28.85 3.37 40.28
CA ALA A 746 28.22 4.27 41.27
C ALA A 746 27.62 5.56 40.67
N LYS A 747 26.44 5.87 41.24
CA LYS A 747 25.93 7.19 41.64
C LYS A 747 25.10 8.02 40.67
N SER A 748 23.79 7.93 40.94
CA SER A 748 22.77 8.94 40.71
C SER A 748 23.12 10.28 41.36
N HIS A 749 22.84 11.39 40.66
CA HIS A 749 22.58 12.67 41.29
C HIS A 749 21.10 13.03 41.16
N ARG A 750 20.51 13.38 42.30
CA ARG A 750 19.17 13.95 42.47
C ARG A 750 19.19 15.46 42.19
N LEU A 751 18.14 15.89 41.49
CA LEU A 751 17.28 17.07 41.71
C LEU A 751 17.89 18.45 42.02
N SER A 752 17.42 19.43 41.26
CA SER A 752 16.97 20.72 41.80
C SER A 752 15.54 21.02 41.31
N LYS A 753 14.68 21.42 42.26
CA LYS A 753 13.32 21.94 42.09
C LYS A 753 13.36 23.45 42.35
N THR A 754 12.70 24.23 41.52
CA THR A 754 11.96 25.49 41.78
C THR A 754 11.06 25.68 40.53
N GLY A 755 9.77 25.99 40.52
CA GLY A 755 8.80 26.47 41.49
C GLY A 755 8.18 27.78 40.98
N SER A 756 6.92 27.76 40.47
CA SER A 756 5.97 28.90 40.34
C SER A 756 4.75 28.46 39.49
N THR A 757 3.65 27.98 40.07
CA THR A 757 2.37 28.66 40.44
C THR A 757 1.51 29.21 39.29
N ALA A 758 0.36 28.56 39.03
CA ALA A 758 -0.98 29.17 38.86
C ALA A 758 -2.08 28.09 38.69
N THR A 759 -3.06 28.07 39.59
CA THR A 759 -4.42 27.50 39.46
C THR A 759 -5.36 28.53 40.12
N PRO A 760 -6.65 28.70 39.72
CA PRO A 760 -7.74 27.74 39.97
C PRO A 760 -8.63 27.56 38.71
N ILE A 761 -9.52 26.57 38.52
CA ILE A 761 -10.82 26.31 39.18
C ILE A 761 -11.31 24.96 38.62
N LEU A 762 -11.66 23.96 39.46
CA LEU A 762 -12.89 23.14 39.41
C LEU A 762 -12.75 21.94 40.39
N THR A 763 -13.29 22.10 41.59
CA THR A 763 -13.36 21.06 42.63
C THR A 763 -14.83 20.80 42.94
N SER A 764 -15.43 19.75 42.37
CA SER A 764 -16.65 19.11 42.88
C SER A 764 -17.04 17.89 42.03
N ALA A 765 -16.44 16.72 42.26
CA ALA A 765 -16.98 15.43 41.76
C ALA A 765 -16.47 14.15 42.44
N ILE A 766 -15.51 14.20 43.39
CA ILE A 766 -14.82 12.98 43.87
C ILE A 766 -15.28 12.54 45.29
N ALA A 767 -16.30 13.18 45.86
CA ALA A 767 -16.86 12.77 47.15
C ALA A 767 -18.03 11.75 47.05
N SER A 768 -18.55 11.46 45.84
CA SER A 768 -19.71 10.56 45.66
C SER A 768 -19.36 9.13 45.26
N LEU A 769 -18.07 8.78 45.13
CA LEU A 769 -17.65 7.46 44.65
C LEU A 769 -17.47 6.40 45.77
N PHE A 770 -17.52 6.78 47.04
CA PHE A 770 -17.27 5.85 48.16
C PHE A 770 -18.49 5.55 49.05
N ALA A 771 -19.67 6.11 48.75
CA ALA A 771 -20.93 5.75 49.43
C ALA A 771 -21.76 4.67 48.70
N GLY A 772 -21.44 4.37 47.44
CA GLY A 772 -22.18 3.40 46.61
C GLY A 772 -21.72 1.94 46.69
N LEU A 773 -20.59 1.66 47.35
CA LEU A 773 -19.99 0.31 47.39
C LEU A 773 -20.37 -0.52 48.62
N ALA A 774 -21.10 0.04 49.60
CA ALA A 774 -21.63 -0.71 50.73
C ALA A 774 -23.00 -1.38 50.45
N GLY A 775 -23.77 -0.89 49.47
CA GLY A 775 -25.09 -1.43 49.13
C GLY A 775 -25.10 -2.66 48.20
N LEU A 776 -23.97 -2.99 47.59
CA LEU A 776 -23.85 -4.11 46.63
C LEU A 776 -23.53 -5.46 47.29
N ALA A 777 -23.12 -5.48 48.56
CA ALA A 777 -22.82 -6.71 49.29
C ALA A 777 -24.08 -7.37 49.92
N GLU A 778 -25.12 -6.60 50.24
CA GLU A 778 -26.37 -7.15 50.81
C GLU A 778 -27.32 -7.73 49.75
N SER A 779 -27.22 -7.29 48.49
CA SER A 779 -28.03 -7.82 47.37
C SER A 779 -27.65 -9.24 46.94
N PHE A 780 -26.39 -9.67 47.15
CA PHE A 780 -25.94 -11.02 46.75
C PHE A 780 -26.19 -12.10 47.81
N ALA A 781 -26.46 -11.72 49.07
CA ALA A 781 -26.79 -12.67 50.13
C ALA A 781 -28.27 -13.12 50.10
N ALA A 782 -29.18 -12.31 49.53
CA ALA A 782 -30.62 -12.60 49.50
C ALA A 782 -31.05 -13.58 48.39
N THR A 783 -30.27 -13.73 47.32
CA THR A 783 -30.68 -14.54 46.14
C THR A 783 -30.18 -15.99 46.19
N ARG A 784 -29.35 -16.37 47.17
CA ARG A 784 -28.82 -17.75 47.32
C ARG A 784 -29.64 -18.65 48.26
N LYS A 785 -30.78 -18.17 48.78
CA LYS A 785 -31.66 -18.94 49.69
C LYS A 785 -33.03 -19.34 49.11
N ARG A 786 -33.19 -19.27 47.77
CA ARG A 786 -34.42 -19.71 47.06
C ARG A 786 -34.21 -20.75 45.96
N ARG A 787 -33.04 -21.37 45.88
CA ARG A 787 -32.82 -22.62 45.13
C ARG A 787 -31.84 -23.52 45.90
N ASN A 788 -32.40 -24.18 46.91
CA ASN A 788 -32.15 -25.55 47.35
C ASN A 788 -33.11 -25.84 48.51
#